data_AF-A0AAW1RXJ5-F1
#
_entry.id   AF-A0AAW1RXJ5-F1
#
_cell.length_a   1.000
_cell.length_b   1.000
_cell.length_c   1.000
_cell.angle_alpha   90.00
_cell.angle_beta   90.00
_cell.angle_gamma   90.00
#
_symmetry.space_group_name_H-M   'P 1'
#
loop_
_entity.id
_entity.type
_entity.pdbx_description
1 polymer ?
#
loop_
_entity_poly.entity_id
_entity_poly.type
_entity_poly.pdbx_seq_one_letter_code
_entity_poly.pdbx_strand_id
1 'polypeptide(L)'
;MVFAQYTWVMGLSIVAAFASAFGIGANDVANAFASSVASRALTMLQAVFVAGLFEFLGAILLGASVTDTIKNSIAKTSAFSTAPALLLYGMFCALCTSAIWDNLACHLGLAVSTTHTIIGSIIGMAVAINGFDAVLWSANQDAFPYIKGVVPVFLSWVCSPLCAAILVSIVYGILVRLLVLRSKNPFKRAVMVVPWLIGLTFFVIVIFVIQTGNKNKTWAVAYPLWKSILISVGIAIFFFLLTQFVAMPVWTARINRAYAQMQRDMHTATMADAKTMSDVKDDDLTTTHDHLKMHTANGDEESPAVAAATVAANPADHQTMREETDYLFIEKVFNAIAHGMSRTLDVTGLRALGRFLARLPFIKLFMIGSTYQIHNVHKEGHKDYNADMVTIQARAEAFDWRTERLFSYAQICSACVMSFAHGANDVANAMGPFAAIYTIWQTSSVASKSNVPIWILVVGGAGIVCGLALYGHKIMRVLGCEVAQLTCARGFAVELSTATVVMVASYSGLPVSTTQTVTGAIVAVGCFEGLRGVNWKMALKIFIGWVLTLLVTAFLCAGLTSLAVYAPNKPGVYDTVYVTGRLNSLVNNVVREVNGTNRVLPAPNTTLTATLNSINSTLTSYSKGKVKLPRKEMDLFSRAFTVYNQTTSVTI
;
A
#
# COMPACT_ATOMS: atom_id res chain seq x y z
N MET A 1 30.10 -12.85 -8.76
CA MET A 1 29.00 -13.57 -8.06
C MET A 1 29.55 -14.80 -7.39
N VAL A 2 29.17 -15.06 -6.14
CA VAL A 2 29.59 -16.29 -5.44
C VAL A 2 28.63 -17.46 -5.75
N PHE A 3 27.34 -17.20 -6.03
CA PHE A 3 26.36 -18.23 -6.43
C PHE A 3 25.94 -18.15 -7.92
N ALA A 4 26.89 -18.32 -8.84
CA ALA A 4 26.61 -18.27 -10.28
C ALA A 4 25.55 -19.30 -10.74
N GLN A 5 25.49 -20.47 -10.10
CA GLN A 5 24.51 -21.53 -10.36
C GLN A 5 23.04 -21.14 -10.07
N TYR A 6 22.80 -20.13 -9.23
CA TYR A 6 21.46 -19.65 -8.88
C TYR A 6 21.08 -18.34 -9.60
N THR A 7 21.84 -17.96 -10.64
CA THR A 7 21.56 -16.75 -11.42
C THR A 7 20.20 -16.79 -12.11
N TRP A 8 19.72 -17.98 -12.49
CA TRP A 8 18.36 -18.15 -13.03
C TRP A 8 17.29 -17.83 -11.99
N VAL A 9 17.51 -18.20 -10.71
CA VAL A 9 16.60 -17.88 -9.61
C VAL A 9 16.54 -16.37 -9.44
N MET A 10 17.69 -15.69 -9.49
CA MET A 10 17.77 -14.24 -9.44
C MET A 10 16.96 -13.57 -10.57
N GLY A 11 17.12 -14.06 -11.81
CA GLY A 11 16.36 -13.56 -12.97
C GLY A 11 14.85 -13.72 -12.81
N LEU A 12 14.40 -14.91 -12.40
CA LEU A 12 12.97 -15.16 -12.13
C LEU A 12 12.47 -14.38 -10.91
N SER A 13 13.32 -14.14 -9.91
CA SER A 13 12.95 -13.37 -8.72
C SER A 13 12.67 -11.92 -9.05
N ILE A 14 13.34 -11.32 -10.06
CA ILE A 14 12.99 -9.98 -10.55
C ILE A 14 11.56 -9.97 -11.08
N VAL A 15 11.20 -10.97 -11.88
CA VAL A 15 9.84 -11.08 -12.46
C VAL A 15 8.81 -11.32 -11.36
N ALA A 16 9.09 -12.22 -10.42
CA ALA A 16 8.20 -12.50 -9.29
C ALA A 16 8.05 -11.29 -8.36
N ALA A 17 9.13 -10.56 -8.09
CA ALA A 17 9.11 -9.34 -7.29
C ALA A 17 8.33 -8.22 -7.98
N PHE A 18 8.47 -8.08 -9.30
CA PHE A 18 7.66 -7.14 -10.09
C PHE A 18 6.18 -7.53 -10.07
N ALA A 19 5.85 -8.82 -10.23
CA ALA A 19 4.47 -9.31 -10.21
C ALA A 19 3.82 -9.19 -8.82
N SER A 20 4.59 -9.38 -7.74
CA SER A 20 4.15 -9.11 -6.37
C SER A 20 3.92 -7.62 -6.16
N ALA A 21 4.87 -6.76 -6.58
CA ALA A 21 4.71 -5.30 -6.55
C ALA A 21 3.50 -4.82 -7.37
N PHE A 22 3.22 -5.46 -8.49
CA PHE A 22 2.01 -5.23 -9.28
C PHE A 22 0.75 -5.57 -8.48
N GLY A 23 0.71 -6.71 -7.79
CA GLY A 23 -0.40 -7.06 -6.90
C GLY A 23 -0.61 -6.03 -5.78
N ILE A 24 0.48 -5.53 -5.19
CA ILE A 24 0.46 -4.44 -4.19
C ILE A 24 -0.16 -3.16 -4.77
N GLY A 25 0.27 -2.76 -5.97
CA GLY A 25 -0.29 -1.61 -6.67
C GLY A 25 -1.78 -1.74 -6.97
N ALA A 26 -2.18 -2.90 -7.46
CA ALA A 26 -3.57 -3.19 -7.81
C ALA A 26 -4.50 -3.25 -6.59
N ASN A 27 -4.00 -3.75 -5.46
CA ASN A 27 -4.80 -3.93 -4.24
C ASN A 27 -4.71 -2.74 -3.29
N ASP A 28 -3.53 -2.41 -2.82
CA ASP A 28 -3.38 -1.54 -1.64
C ASP A 28 -3.33 -0.05 -2.04
N VAL A 29 -2.72 0.31 -3.18
CA VAL A 29 -2.75 1.70 -3.66
C VAL A 29 -4.16 2.11 -4.07
N ALA A 30 -4.94 1.17 -4.62
CA ALA A 30 -6.36 1.36 -4.84
C ALA A 30 -7.10 1.73 -3.54
N ASN A 31 -6.71 1.16 -2.41
CA ASN A 31 -7.32 1.44 -1.11
C ASN A 31 -7.02 2.87 -0.63
N ALA A 32 -5.80 3.36 -0.88
CA ALA A 32 -5.38 4.71 -0.52
C ALA A 32 -6.16 5.79 -1.28
N PHE A 33 -6.54 5.55 -2.53
CA PHE A 33 -7.29 6.52 -3.36
C PHE A 33 -8.80 6.27 -3.41
N ALA A 34 -9.27 5.15 -2.87
CA ALA A 34 -10.70 4.79 -2.85
C ALA A 34 -11.55 5.94 -2.28
N SER A 35 -11.09 6.60 -1.22
CA SER A 35 -11.84 7.70 -0.59
C SER A 35 -11.88 8.97 -1.45
N SER A 36 -10.79 9.29 -2.15
CA SER A 36 -10.68 10.45 -3.05
C SER A 36 -11.46 10.28 -4.35
N VAL A 37 -11.55 9.05 -4.86
CA VAL A 37 -12.39 8.77 -6.02
C VAL A 37 -13.85 8.66 -5.61
N ALA A 38 -14.17 7.97 -4.51
CA ALA A 38 -15.54 7.86 -4.02
C ALA A 38 -16.16 9.24 -3.71
N SER A 39 -15.39 10.15 -3.10
CA SER A 39 -15.84 11.52 -2.80
C SER A 39 -15.95 12.44 -4.01
N ARG A 40 -15.55 11.98 -5.21
CA ARG A 40 -15.44 12.78 -6.45
C ARG A 40 -14.42 13.92 -6.35
N ALA A 41 -13.45 13.84 -5.43
CA ALA A 41 -12.33 14.79 -5.37
C ALA A 41 -11.37 14.60 -6.55
N LEU A 42 -11.11 13.34 -6.93
CA LEU A 42 -10.31 12.97 -8.09
C LEU A 42 -11.08 12.04 -9.03
N THR A 43 -10.84 12.21 -10.32
CA THR A 43 -11.21 11.19 -11.31
C THR A 43 -10.27 9.99 -11.19
N MET A 44 -10.70 8.81 -11.65
CA MET A 44 -9.87 7.60 -11.70
C MET A 44 -8.52 7.84 -12.37
N LEU A 45 -8.50 8.53 -13.52
CA LEU A 45 -7.26 8.81 -14.24
C LEU A 45 -6.32 9.73 -13.45
N GLN A 46 -6.86 10.79 -12.84
CA GLN A 46 -6.07 11.70 -12.01
C GLN A 46 -5.51 10.98 -10.78
N ALA A 47 -6.32 10.12 -10.14
CA ALA A 47 -5.88 9.31 -9.02
C ALA A 47 -4.69 8.41 -9.42
N VAL A 48 -4.78 7.70 -10.55
CA VAL A 48 -3.68 6.84 -11.04
C VAL A 48 -2.39 7.63 -11.29
N PHE A 49 -2.46 8.82 -11.88
CA PHE A 49 -1.26 9.65 -12.11
C PHE A 49 -0.65 10.18 -10.82
N VAL A 50 -1.49 10.73 -9.92
CA VAL A 50 -1.03 11.28 -8.63
C VAL A 50 -0.44 10.16 -7.78
N ALA A 51 -1.16 9.05 -7.64
CA ALA A 51 -0.68 7.86 -6.97
C ALA A 51 0.64 7.37 -7.57
N GLY A 52 0.68 7.21 -8.89
CA GLY A 52 1.87 6.69 -9.58
C GLY A 52 3.14 7.49 -9.26
N LEU A 53 3.02 8.82 -9.16
CA LEU A 53 4.13 9.68 -8.76
C LEU A 53 4.49 9.53 -7.29
N PHE A 54 3.52 9.68 -6.38
CA PHE A 54 3.78 9.72 -4.94
C PHE A 54 4.14 8.35 -4.34
N GLU A 55 3.52 7.26 -4.82
CA GLU A 55 3.93 5.88 -4.49
C GLU A 55 5.39 5.63 -4.86
N PHE A 56 5.77 6.00 -6.10
CA PHE A 56 7.12 5.80 -6.60
C PHE A 56 8.15 6.61 -5.80
N LEU A 57 7.83 7.86 -5.47
CA LEU A 57 8.65 8.71 -4.60
C LEU A 57 8.76 8.13 -3.18
N GLY A 58 7.66 7.68 -2.59
CA GLY A 58 7.65 7.04 -1.26
C GLY A 58 8.53 5.79 -1.22
N ALA A 59 8.38 4.93 -2.23
CA ALA A 59 9.12 3.69 -2.38
C ALA A 59 10.65 3.93 -2.45
N ILE A 60 11.09 4.90 -3.24
CA ILE A 60 12.52 5.18 -3.44
C ILE A 60 13.12 5.94 -2.26
N LEU A 61 12.41 6.94 -1.74
CA LEU A 61 12.98 7.83 -0.72
C LEU A 61 13.00 7.19 0.67
N LEU A 62 11.97 6.42 1.03
CA LEU A 62 11.79 5.89 2.39
C LEU A 62 11.65 4.37 2.46
N GLY A 63 11.47 3.67 1.34
CA GLY A 63 11.21 2.22 1.32
C GLY A 63 12.33 1.34 1.87
N ALA A 64 13.57 1.83 1.87
CA ALA A 64 14.74 1.06 2.30
C ALA A 64 14.64 0.58 3.77
N SER A 65 14.17 1.43 4.70
CA SER A 65 14.04 1.09 6.13
C SER A 65 13.18 -0.14 6.38
N VAL A 66 12.01 -0.16 5.73
CA VAL A 66 11.00 -1.20 5.96
C VAL A 66 11.41 -2.48 5.25
N THR A 67 12.04 -2.35 4.07
CA THR A 67 12.62 -3.45 3.30
C THR A 67 13.63 -4.24 4.12
N ASP A 68 14.52 -3.53 4.83
CA ASP A 68 15.51 -4.14 5.73
C ASP A 68 14.86 -4.88 6.92
N THR A 69 13.73 -4.39 7.43
CA THR A 69 13.00 -5.08 8.49
C THR A 69 12.42 -6.40 7.99
N ILE A 70 11.65 -6.41 6.89
CA ILE A 70 10.94 -7.61 6.43
C ILE A 70 11.91 -8.76 6.17
N LYS A 71 13.06 -8.46 5.57
CA LYS A 71 14.15 -9.41 5.37
C LYS A 71 14.61 -10.10 6.67
N ASN A 72 14.69 -9.36 7.78
CA ASN A 72 15.38 -9.79 9.00
C ASN A 72 14.46 -10.13 10.19
N SER A 73 13.16 -9.88 10.07
CA SER A 73 12.23 -9.92 11.22
C SER A 73 11.32 -11.13 11.28
N ILE A 74 11.22 -11.93 10.20
CA ILE A 74 10.28 -13.05 10.15
C ILE A 74 11.01 -14.40 10.14
N ALA A 75 11.95 -14.61 9.22
CA ALA A 75 12.77 -15.82 9.20
C ALA A 75 14.03 -15.66 10.06
N LYS A 76 14.29 -16.62 10.94
CA LYS A 76 15.47 -16.62 11.83
C LYS A 76 16.73 -16.87 11.01
N THR A 77 17.53 -15.83 10.78
CA THR A 77 18.73 -15.89 9.92
C THR A 77 19.73 -16.96 10.36
N SER A 78 19.85 -17.24 11.66
CA SER A 78 20.75 -18.28 12.18
C SER A 78 20.37 -19.68 11.73
N ALA A 79 19.08 -19.97 11.55
CA ALA A 79 18.59 -21.27 11.06
C ALA A 79 19.02 -21.56 9.61
N PHE A 80 19.36 -20.52 8.84
CA PHE A 80 19.75 -20.62 7.43
C PHE A 80 21.23 -20.29 7.19
N SER A 81 22.00 -20.00 8.25
CA SER A 81 23.42 -19.61 8.16
C SER A 81 24.30 -20.69 7.53
N THR A 82 23.97 -21.97 7.76
CA THR A 82 24.68 -23.14 7.25
C THR A 82 24.26 -23.53 5.83
N ALA A 83 23.08 -23.07 5.37
CA ALA A 83 22.58 -23.31 4.02
C ALA A 83 21.87 -22.07 3.46
N PRO A 84 22.59 -20.97 3.15
CA PRO A 84 21.99 -19.72 2.69
C PRO A 84 21.18 -19.87 1.39
N ALA A 85 21.53 -20.85 0.54
CA ALA A 85 20.81 -21.15 -0.68
C ALA A 85 19.35 -21.57 -0.42
N LEU A 86 19.05 -22.23 0.71
CA LEU A 86 17.68 -22.60 1.05
C LEU A 86 16.83 -21.37 1.39
N LEU A 87 17.40 -20.39 2.09
CA LEU A 87 16.72 -19.13 2.35
C LEU A 87 16.49 -18.34 1.06
N LEU A 88 17.44 -18.37 0.12
CA LEU A 88 17.30 -17.76 -1.20
C LEU A 88 16.11 -18.37 -1.96
N TYR A 89 16.04 -19.70 -2.07
CA TYR A 89 14.91 -20.37 -2.72
C TYR A 89 13.58 -20.15 -2.01
N GLY A 90 13.60 -20.19 -0.68
CA GLY A 90 12.41 -19.99 0.10
C GLY A 90 11.83 -18.58 -0.07
N MET A 91 12.69 -17.55 -0.06
CA MET A 91 12.28 -16.17 -0.32
C MET A 91 11.75 -16.00 -1.75
N PHE A 92 12.31 -16.72 -2.72
CA PHE A 92 11.76 -16.76 -4.08
C PHE A 92 10.35 -17.38 -4.12
N CYS A 93 10.14 -18.50 -3.41
CA CYS A 93 8.82 -19.11 -3.27
C CYS A 93 7.81 -18.17 -2.58
N ALA A 94 8.26 -17.41 -1.58
CA ALA A 94 7.43 -16.42 -0.91
C ALA A 94 6.99 -15.29 -1.85
N LEU A 95 7.88 -14.81 -2.73
CA LEU A 95 7.54 -13.83 -3.77
C LEU A 95 6.55 -14.38 -4.78
N CYS A 96 6.76 -15.61 -5.27
CA CYS A 96 5.84 -16.26 -6.20
C CYS A 96 4.45 -16.43 -5.56
N THR A 97 4.40 -16.86 -4.29
CA THR A 97 3.16 -17.01 -3.54
C THR A 97 2.43 -15.68 -3.39
N SER A 98 3.15 -14.61 -3.00
CA SER A 98 2.58 -13.27 -2.92
C SER A 98 2.07 -12.79 -4.26
N ALA A 99 2.87 -12.91 -5.32
CA ALA A 99 2.44 -12.55 -6.67
C ALA A 99 1.16 -13.30 -7.08
N ILE A 100 1.07 -14.60 -6.85
CA ILE A 100 -0.12 -15.38 -7.21
C ILE A 100 -1.33 -14.92 -6.40
N TRP A 101 -1.21 -14.85 -5.07
CA TRP A 101 -2.34 -14.54 -4.21
C TRP A 101 -2.82 -13.10 -4.37
N ASP A 102 -1.92 -12.12 -4.36
CA ASP A 102 -2.31 -10.71 -4.41
C ASP A 102 -2.97 -10.38 -5.76
N ASN A 103 -2.46 -10.91 -6.88
CA ASN A 103 -3.09 -10.74 -8.19
C ASN A 103 -4.43 -11.47 -8.30
N LEU A 104 -4.55 -12.67 -7.73
CA LEU A 104 -5.82 -13.41 -7.70
C LEU A 104 -6.88 -12.68 -6.85
N ALA A 105 -6.50 -12.20 -5.67
CA ALA A 105 -7.37 -11.42 -4.80
C ALA A 105 -7.86 -10.15 -5.52
N CYS A 106 -6.97 -9.43 -6.21
CA CYS A 106 -7.35 -8.30 -7.07
C CYS A 106 -8.33 -8.69 -8.17
N HIS A 107 -8.09 -9.83 -8.83
CA HIS A 107 -8.98 -10.31 -9.89
C HIS A 107 -10.39 -10.59 -9.37
N LEU A 108 -10.48 -11.16 -8.16
CA LEU A 108 -11.71 -11.46 -7.45
C LEU A 108 -12.35 -10.25 -6.75
N GLY A 109 -11.70 -9.08 -6.77
CA GLY A 109 -12.18 -7.87 -6.10
C GLY A 109 -12.14 -7.97 -4.56
N LEU A 110 -11.23 -8.79 -4.01
CA LEU A 110 -11.07 -8.98 -2.58
C LEU A 110 -10.03 -8.00 -2.04
N ALA A 111 -10.46 -7.09 -1.16
CA ALA A 111 -9.56 -6.19 -0.43
C ALA A 111 -8.78 -6.96 0.65
N VAL A 112 -7.65 -7.55 0.26
CA VAL A 112 -6.74 -8.27 1.18
C VAL A 112 -5.55 -7.40 1.59
N SER A 113 -4.75 -7.86 2.54
CA SER A 113 -3.52 -7.16 2.97
C SER A 113 -2.29 -7.84 2.36
N THR A 114 -1.53 -7.12 1.53
CA THR A 114 -0.29 -7.68 0.96
C THR A 114 0.81 -7.89 2.01
N THR A 115 0.81 -7.10 3.09
CA THR A 115 1.69 -7.31 4.25
C THR A 115 1.41 -8.67 4.91
N HIS A 116 0.15 -9.04 5.08
CA HIS A 116 -0.21 -10.38 5.57
C HIS A 116 0.17 -11.48 4.58
N THR A 117 -0.02 -11.22 3.28
CA THR A 117 0.35 -12.16 2.22
C THR A 117 1.81 -12.55 2.30
N ILE A 118 2.73 -11.58 2.33
CA ILE A 118 4.16 -11.89 2.33
C ILE A 118 4.62 -12.47 3.67
N ILE A 119 4.12 -11.96 4.80
CA ILE A 119 4.51 -12.46 6.12
C ILE A 119 4.02 -13.89 6.32
N GLY A 120 2.78 -14.19 5.94
CA GLY A 120 2.26 -15.56 5.90
C GLY A 120 3.12 -16.46 5.02
N SER A 121 3.50 -15.98 3.82
CA SER A 121 4.37 -16.71 2.90
C SER A 121 5.76 -17.01 3.51
N ILE A 122 6.40 -16.05 4.18
CA ILE A 122 7.71 -16.26 4.81
C ILE A 122 7.60 -17.22 6.01
N ILE A 123 6.51 -17.14 6.80
CA ILE A 123 6.25 -18.09 7.89
C ILE A 123 6.11 -19.51 7.32
N GLY A 124 5.27 -19.69 6.29
CA GLY A 124 5.05 -20.98 5.64
C GLY A 124 6.33 -21.59 5.08
N MET A 125 7.14 -20.77 4.40
CA MET A 125 8.46 -21.14 3.90
C MET A 125 9.39 -21.58 5.04
N ALA A 126 9.50 -20.80 6.11
CA ALA A 126 10.42 -21.10 7.21
C ALA A 126 10.06 -22.41 7.90
N VAL A 127 8.76 -22.63 8.16
CA VAL A 127 8.24 -23.87 8.72
C VAL A 127 8.50 -25.06 7.80
N ALA A 128 8.30 -24.91 6.50
CA ALA A 128 8.50 -25.99 5.53
C ALA A 128 9.97 -26.45 5.44
N ILE A 129 10.93 -25.54 5.60
CA ILE A 129 12.36 -25.88 5.44
C ILE A 129 12.96 -26.45 6.73
N ASN A 130 12.73 -25.78 7.87
CA ASN A 130 13.46 -26.04 9.12
C ASN A 130 12.52 -26.14 10.35
N GLY A 131 11.21 -26.20 10.15
CA GLY A 131 10.22 -26.30 11.23
C GLY A 131 9.90 -24.99 11.93
N PHE A 132 9.06 -25.05 12.96
CA PHE A 132 8.53 -23.87 13.67
C PHE A 132 9.61 -23.00 14.34
N ASP A 133 10.77 -23.57 14.70
CA ASP A 133 11.89 -22.86 15.32
C ASP A 133 12.67 -21.97 14.35
N ALA A 134 12.44 -22.14 13.04
CA ALA A 134 13.02 -21.32 12.00
C ALA A 134 12.30 -19.96 11.84
N VAL A 135 11.13 -19.81 12.47
CA VAL A 135 10.40 -18.55 12.54
C VAL A 135 10.89 -17.73 13.73
N LEU A 136 11.18 -16.45 13.50
CA LEU A 136 11.53 -15.52 14.56
C LEU A 136 10.26 -15.04 15.27
N TRP A 137 9.78 -15.81 16.25
CA TRP A 137 8.57 -15.47 17.00
C TRP A 137 8.72 -14.20 17.83
N SER A 138 9.76 -14.14 18.66
CA SER A 138 10.05 -13.01 19.54
C SER A 138 11.55 -12.98 19.90
N ALA A 139 12.14 -11.80 19.87
CA ALA A 139 13.51 -11.51 20.29
C ALA A 139 13.60 -10.06 20.79
N ASN A 140 14.36 -9.81 21.85
CA ASN A 140 14.53 -8.45 22.38
C ASN A 140 15.42 -7.60 21.45
N GLN A 141 15.17 -6.29 21.40
CA GLN A 141 16.05 -5.32 20.74
C GLN A 141 16.09 -3.99 21.49
N ASP A 142 17.17 -3.23 21.30
CA ASP A 142 17.45 -2.01 22.09
C ASP A 142 16.58 -0.80 21.71
N ALA A 143 15.88 -0.87 20.57
CA ALA A 143 15.06 0.22 20.03
C ALA A 143 13.61 -0.21 19.84
N PHE A 144 12.68 0.74 19.96
CA PHE A 144 11.26 0.48 19.70
C PHE A 144 11.05 -0.04 18.26
N PRO A 145 10.22 -1.09 18.05
CA PRO A 145 9.52 -1.90 19.07
C PRO A 145 10.53 -2.73 19.88
N TYR A 146 10.55 -2.67 21.22
CA TYR A 146 11.57 -3.34 22.05
C TYR A 146 11.60 -4.87 21.90
N ILE A 147 10.67 -5.42 21.12
CA ILE A 147 10.57 -6.79 20.69
C ILE A 147 10.59 -6.80 19.16
N LYS A 148 11.38 -7.71 18.59
CA LYS A 148 11.48 -8.06 17.17
C LYS A 148 10.90 -9.44 16.95
N GLY A 149 10.31 -9.69 15.78
CA GLY A 149 9.76 -10.99 15.42
C GLY A 149 8.34 -10.89 14.89
N VAL A 150 7.65 -12.03 14.86
CA VAL A 150 6.26 -12.15 14.45
C VAL A 150 5.30 -11.52 15.46
N VAL A 151 5.56 -11.62 16.77
CA VAL A 151 4.69 -11.04 17.81
C VAL A 151 4.40 -9.53 17.63
N PRO A 152 5.39 -8.63 17.54
CA PRO A 152 5.14 -7.20 17.38
C PRO A 152 4.44 -6.86 16.06
N VAL A 153 4.63 -7.69 15.01
CA VAL A 153 3.92 -7.57 13.75
C VAL A 153 2.43 -7.83 13.93
N PHE A 154 2.06 -8.96 14.55
CA PHE A 154 0.65 -9.27 14.85
C PHE A 154 0.00 -8.22 15.75
N LEU A 155 0.74 -7.73 16.76
CA LEU A 155 0.26 -6.65 17.62
C LEU A 155 -0.01 -5.37 16.82
N SER A 156 0.87 -5.04 15.86
CA SER A 156 0.69 -3.88 15.00
C SER A 156 -0.57 -3.95 14.13
N TRP A 157 -1.00 -5.15 13.72
CA TRP A 157 -2.22 -5.36 12.93
C TRP A 157 -3.50 -5.09 13.70
N VAL A 158 -3.45 -5.19 15.03
CA VAL A 158 -4.55 -4.79 15.92
C VAL A 158 -4.43 -3.32 16.31
N CYS A 159 -3.24 -2.87 16.68
CA CYS A 159 -3.02 -1.51 17.16
C CYS A 159 -3.16 -0.45 16.05
N SER A 160 -2.70 -0.72 14.82
CA SER A 160 -2.74 0.26 13.73
C SER A 160 -4.16 0.71 13.34
N PRO A 161 -5.17 -0.16 13.09
CA PRO A 161 -6.53 0.29 12.81
C PRO A 161 -7.16 1.02 14.01
N LEU A 162 -6.83 0.63 15.25
CA LEU A 162 -7.32 1.30 16.45
C LEU A 162 -6.72 2.70 16.59
N CYS A 163 -5.41 2.86 16.38
CA CYS A 163 -4.75 4.16 16.36
C CYS A 163 -5.32 5.05 15.26
N ALA A 164 -5.59 4.50 14.08
CA ALA A 164 -6.21 5.24 12.98
C ALA A 164 -7.64 5.66 13.31
N ALA A 165 -8.43 4.79 13.94
CA ALA A 165 -9.77 5.10 14.44
C ALA A 165 -9.77 6.23 15.48
N ILE A 166 -8.80 6.23 16.40
CA ILE A 166 -8.65 7.30 17.40
C ILE A 166 -8.25 8.61 16.72
N LEU A 167 -7.22 8.59 15.86
CA LEU A 167 -6.74 9.78 15.18
C LEU A 167 -7.81 10.38 14.28
N VAL A 168 -8.54 9.56 13.52
CA VAL A 168 -9.62 10.08 12.67
C VAL A 168 -10.77 10.60 13.51
N SER A 169 -11.04 10.05 14.70
CA SER A 169 -12.04 10.62 15.61
C SER A 169 -11.65 12.01 16.12
N ILE A 170 -10.35 12.27 16.30
CA ILE A 170 -9.84 13.60 16.63
C ILE A 170 -9.91 14.52 15.41
N VAL A 171 -9.35 14.10 14.27
CA VAL A 171 -9.28 14.92 13.05
C VAL A 171 -10.66 15.18 12.47
N TYR A 172 -11.45 14.15 12.20
CA TYR A 172 -12.81 14.31 11.69
C TYR A 172 -13.74 14.80 12.80
N GLY A 173 -13.86 14.11 13.92
CA GLY A 173 -14.87 14.42 14.94
C GLY A 173 -14.68 15.81 15.54
N ILE A 174 -13.47 16.12 16.04
CA ILE A 174 -13.20 17.40 16.71
C ILE A 174 -12.88 18.48 15.67
N LEU A 175 -11.84 18.31 14.85
CA LEU A 175 -11.30 19.41 14.04
C LEU A 175 -12.17 19.76 12.82
N VAL A 176 -12.79 18.78 12.18
CA VAL A 176 -13.56 19.00 10.95
C VAL A 176 -15.06 19.11 11.26
N ARG A 177 -15.66 18.10 11.88
CA ARG A 177 -17.10 18.01 12.08
C ARG A 177 -17.61 19.06 13.05
N LEU A 178 -17.04 19.15 14.26
CA LEU A 178 -17.49 20.10 15.27
C LEU A 178 -17.07 21.54 14.97
N LEU A 179 -15.79 21.78 14.63
CA LEU A 179 -15.29 23.15 14.44
C LEU A 179 -15.67 23.78 13.09
N VAL A 180 -15.86 22.97 12.04
CA VAL A 180 -16.12 23.46 10.68
C VAL A 180 -17.53 23.13 10.22
N LEU A 181 -17.84 21.84 10.05
CA LEU A 181 -19.05 21.41 9.33
C LEU A 181 -20.36 21.74 10.06
N ARG A 182 -20.40 21.59 11.39
CA ARG A 182 -21.57 21.93 12.23
C ARG A 182 -21.58 23.38 12.73
N SER A 183 -20.68 24.22 12.23
CA SER A 183 -20.65 25.63 12.62
C SER A 183 -21.78 26.42 11.94
N LYS A 184 -22.17 27.57 12.52
CA LYS A 184 -23.21 28.45 11.94
C LYS A 184 -22.89 28.92 10.51
N ASN A 185 -21.61 29.06 10.18
CA ASN A 185 -21.12 29.50 8.86
C ASN A 185 -20.00 28.56 8.39
N PRO A 186 -20.35 27.34 7.93
CA PRO A 186 -19.38 26.28 7.68
C PRO A 186 -18.37 26.66 6.61
N PHE A 187 -18.81 27.33 5.53
CA PHE A 187 -17.91 27.75 4.45
C PHE A 187 -16.87 28.76 4.94
N LYS A 188 -17.28 29.77 5.72
CA LYS A 188 -16.35 30.77 6.28
C LYS A 188 -15.36 30.13 7.26
N ARG A 189 -15.82 29.20 8.09
CA ARG A 189 -14.93 28.44 8.99
C ARG A 189 -13.96 27.58 8.22
N ALA A 190 -14.41 26.90 7.17
CA ALA A 190 -13.55 26.06 6.32
C ALA A 190 -12.45 26.89 5.67
N VAL A 191 -12.77 28.10 5.19
CA VAL A 191 -11.78 29.04 4.64
C VAL A 191 -10.67 29.38 5.63
N MET A 192 -10.98 29.44 6.92
CA MET A 192 -10.00 29.72 7.97
C MET A 192 -9.22 28.48 8.43
N VAL A 193 -9.87 27.32 8.44
CA VAL A 193 -9.32 26.09 9.05
C VAL A 193 -8.56 25.21 8.06
N VAL A 194 -9.00 25.13 6.80
CA VAL A 194 -8.36 24.29 5.76
C VAL A 194 -6.86 24.58 5.60
N PRO A 195 -6.38 25.83 5.58
CA PRO A 195 -4.95 26.11 5.53
C PRO A 195 -4.15 25.51 6.69
N TRP A 196 -4.71 25.49 7.90
CA TRP A 196 -4.07 24.85 9.07
C TRP A 196 -4.01 23.33 8.91
N LEU A 197 -5.06 22.72 8.36
CA LEU A 197 -5.11 21.28 8.11
C LEU A 197 -4.12 20.85 7.02
N ILE A 198 -3.94 21.67 5.97
CA ILE A 198 -2.90 21.45 4.95
C ILE A 198 -1.51 21.63 5.56
N GLY A 199 -1.29 22.67 6.37
CA GLY A 199 -0.04 22.85 7.13
C GLY A 199 0.28 21.63 8.00
N LEU A 200 -0.70 21.11 8.74
CA LEU A 200 -0.56 19.89 9.54
C LEU A 200 -0.19 18.66 8.69
N THR A 201 -0.80 18.54 7.50
CA THR A 201 -0.50 17.45 6.55
C THR A 201 0.98 17.48 6.14
N PHE A 202 1.51 18.67 5.79
CA PHE A 202 2.92 18.85 5.46
C PHE A 202 3.85 18.71 6.68
N PHE A 203 3.42 19.13 7.86
CA PHE A 203 4.17 18.91 9.10
C PHE A 203 4.45 17.42 9.31
N VAL A 204 3.39 16.60 9.24
CA VAL A 204 3.45 15.16 9.48
C VAL A 204 4.35 14.46 8.47
N ILE A 205 4.21 14.73 7.17
CA ILE A 205 5.07 14.06 6.17
C ILE A 205 6.55 14.46 6.31
N VAL A 206 6.84 15.75 6.52
CA VAL A 206 8.23 16.24 6.58
C VAL A 206 8.96 15.67 7.80
N ILE A 207 8.32 15.64 8.98
CA ILE A 207 8.98 15.12 10.18
C ILE A 207 9.35 13.65 10.01
N PHE A 208 8.47 12.84 9.41
CA PHE A 208 8.74 11.43 9.17
C PHE A 208 9.75 11.20 8.06
N VAL A 209 9.75 12.00 7.00
CA VAL A 209 10.78 11.93 5.95
C VAL A 209 12.17 12.18 6.53
N ILE A 210 12.32 13.23 7.34
CA ILE A 210 13.61 13.57 7.96
C ILE A 210 14.03 12.45 8.92
N GLN A 211 13.15 12.03 9.84
CA GLN A 211 13.47 11.02 10.85
C GLN A 211 13.75 9.63 10.26
N THR A 212 12.99 9.23 9.25
CA THR A 212 13.21 7.95 8.56
C THR A 212 14.51 7.98 7.76
N GLY A 213 14.80 9.08 7.06
CA GLY A 213 16.09 9.25 6.37
C GLY A 213 17.29 9.30 7.34
N ASN A 214 17.13 9.81 8.56
CA ASN A 214 18.18 9.74 9.59
C ASN A 214 18.49 8.28 9.95
N LYS A 215 17.45 7.47 10.16
CA LYS A 215 17.58 6.03 10.50
C LYS A 215 18.25 5.24 9.36
N ASN A 216 17.94 5.60 8.12
CA ASN A 216 18.49 4.96 6.92
C ASN A 216 19.89 5.48 6.53
N LYS A 217 20.43 6.47 7.25
CA LYS A 217 21.66 7.18 6.89
C LYS A 217 21.61 7.73 5.45
N THR A 218 20.42 8.08 4.98
CA THR A 218 20.21 8.71 3.67
C THR A 218 20.77 10.13 3.66
N TRP A 219 20.69 10.81 4.81
CA TRP A 219 21.23 12.16 4.98
C TRP A 219 22.71 12.11 5.33
N ALA A 220 23.48 13.04 4.76
CA ALA A 220 24.89 13.23 5.11
C ALA A 220 25.09 13.60 6.59
N VAL A 221 24.10 14.26 7.19
CA VAL A 221 24.08 14.65 8.61
C VAL A 221 22.78 14.19 9.23
N ALA A 222 22.85 13.47 10.35
CA ALA A 222 21.66 13.09 11.10
C ALA A 222 21.10 14.29 11.88
N TYR A 223 19.83 14.60 11.68
CA TYR A 223 19.16 15.71 12.36
C TYR A 223 18.49 15.24 13.66
N PRO A 224 18.83 15.80 14.84
CA PRO A 224 18.11 15.49 16.07
C PRO A 224 16.62 15.88 15.95
N LEU A 225 15.77 15.25 16.78
CA LEU A 225 14.32 15.39 16.71
C LEU A 225 13.85 16.85 16.75
N TRP A 226 14.41 17.67 17.65
CA TRP A 226 14.03 19.08 17.78
C TRP A 226 14.32 19.91 16.51
N LYS A 227 15.44 19.67 15.82
CA LYS A 227 15.74 20.34 14.53
C LYS A 227 14.77 19.89 13.45
N SER A 228 14.41 18.61 13.45
CA SER A 228 13.45 18.05 12.50
C SER A 228 12.06 18.65 12.72
N ILE A 229 11.63 18.82 13.98
CA ILE A 229 10.39 19.52 14.34
C ILE A 229 10.44 20.96 13.83
N LEU A 230 11.53 21.69 14.09
CA LEU A 230 11.65 23.09 13.66
C LEU A 230 11.55 23.25 12.14
N ILE A 231 12.26 22.40 11.37
CA ILE A 231 12.20 22.39 9.90
C ILE A 231 10.77 22.05 9.43
N SER A 232 10.14 21.05 10.05
CA SER A 232 8.79 20.62 9.71
C SER A 232 7.75 21.71 10.00
N VAL A 233 7.89 22.42 11.13
CA VAL A 233 7.05 23.58 11.46
C VAL A 233 7.26 24.71 10.45
N GLY A 234 8.52 25.00 10.07
CA GLY A 234 8.81 26.00 9.04
C GLY A 234 8.14 25.70 7.70
N ILE A 235 8.21 24.44 7.25
CA ILE A 235 7.56 24.00 6.01
C ILE A 235 6.03 24.01 6.16
N ALA A 236 5.49 23.60 7.32
CA ALA A 236 4.06 23.66 7.60
C ALA A 236 3.51 25.09 7.56
N ILE A 237 4.24 26.06 8.14
CA ILE A 237 3.91 27.49 8.08
C ILE A 237 3.99 27.98 6.64
N PHE A 238 5.00 27.58 5.87
CA PHE A 238 5.10 27.93 4.45
C PHE A 238 3.86 27.46 3.66
N PHE A 239 3.46 26.20 3.79
CA PHE A 239 2.27 25.67 3.10
C PHE A 239 0.97 26.26 3.64
N PHE A 240 0.90 26.59 4.94
CA PHE A 240 -0.20 27.36 5.51
C PHE A 240 -0.33 28.73 4.82
N LEU A 241 0.76 29.51 4.75
CA LEU A 241 0.76 30.85 4.14
C LEU A 241 0.46 30.76 2.64
N LEU A 242 1.06 29.81 1.93
CA LEU A 242 0.79 29.55 0.52
C LEU A 242 -0.70 29.25 0.30
N THR A 243 -1.28 28.38 1.13
CA THR A 243 -2.71 28.07 1.03
C THR A 243 -3.55 29.30 1.34
N GLN A 244 -3.29 29.97 2.47
CA GLN A 244 -4.07 31.10 2.96
C GLN A 244 -4.08 32.30 2.00
N PHE A 245 -2.92 32.65 1.42
CA PHE A 245 -2.78 33.87 0.62
C PHE A 245 -2.84 33.64 -0.88
N VAL A 246 -2.51 32.45 -1.38
CA VAL A 246 -2.50 32.15 -2.81
C VAL A 246 -3.66 31.24 -3.19
N ALA A 247 -3.80 30.09 -2.53
CA ALA A 247 -4.79 29.09 -2.92
C ALA A 247 -6.22 29.49 -2.54
N MET A 248 -6.43 29.98 -1.32
CA MET A 248 -7.75 30.29 -0.77
C MET A 248 -8.52 31.35 -1.57
N PRO A 249 -7.93 32.48 -2.00
CA PRO A 249 -8.63 33.45 -2.85
C PRO A 249 -9.08 32.82 -4.18
N VAL A 250 -8.26 31.97 -4.78
CA VAL A 250 -8.58 31.31 -6.06
C VAL A 250 -9.66 30.25 -5.88
N TRP A 251 -9.53 29.38 -4.89
CA TRP A 251 -10.47 28.29 -4.62
C TRP A 251 -11.84 28.82 -4.23
N THR A 252 -11.90 29.81 -3.33
CA THR A 252 -13.17 30.43 -2.93
C THR A 252 -13.84 31.15 -4.08
N ALA A 253 -13.10 31.91 -4.90
CA ALA A 253 -13.66 32.55 -6.09
C ALA A 253 -14.24 31.51 -7.08
N ARG A 254 -13.55 30.39 -7.31
CA ARG A 254 -14.05 29.31 -8.17
C ARG A 254 -15.31 28.65 -7.61
N ILE A 255 -15.32 28.32 -6.32
CA ILE A 255 -16.46 27.69 -5.64
C ILE A 255 -17.67 28.63 -5.67
N ASN A 256 -17.47 29.92 -5.39
CA ASN A 256 -18.56 30.90 -5.37
C ASN A 256 -19.17 31.08 -6.77
N ARG A 257 -18.35 31.10 -7.82
CA ARG A 257 -18.82 31.15 -9.21
C ARG A 257 -19.62 29.90 -9.59
N ALA A 258 -19.11 28.72 -9.24
CA ALA A 258 -19.79 27.45 -9.50
C ALA A 258 -21.12 27.36 -8.74
N TYR A 259 -21.13 27.78 -7.48
CA TYR A 259 -22.33 27.82 -6.66
C TYR A 259 -23.38 28.77 -7.23
N ALA A 260 -22.97 29.97 -7.67
CA ALA A 260 -23.87 30.93 -8.29
C ALA A 260 -24.45 30.42 -9.63
N GLN A 261 -23.67 29.68 -10.42
CA GLN A 261 -24.16 29.03 -11.63
C GLN A 261 -25.19 27.94 -11.29
N MET A 262 -24.86 27.07 -10.34
CA MET A 262 -25.74 26.00 -9.90
C MET A 262 -27.09 26.51 -9.38
N GLN A 263 -27.08 27.61 -8.61
CA GLN A 263 -28.31 28.26 -8.16
C GLN A 263 -29.15 28.80 -9.33
N ARG A 264 -28.51 29.37 -10.36
CA ARG A 264 -29.21 29.80 -11.58
C ARG A 264 -29.83 28.62 -12.31
N ASP A 265 -29.06 27.56 -12.52
CA ASP A 265 -29.50 26.37 -13.26
C ASP A 265 -30.70 25.71 -12.57
N MET A 266 -30.65 25.59 -11.24
CA MET A 266 -31.76 25.09 -10.42
C MET A 266 -32.99 25.97 -10.54
N HIS A 267 -32.84 27.30 -10.43
CA HIS A 267 -33.95 28.23 -10.63
C HIS A 267 -34.58 28.10 -12.03
N THR A 268 -33.78 27.97 -13.08
CA THR A 268 -34.31 27.73 -14.44
C THR A 268 -35.02 26.39 -14.58
N ALA A 269 -34.52 25.33 -13.94
CA ALA A 269 -35.17 24.01 -13.96
C ALA A 269 -36.53 24.06 -13.25
N THR A 270 -36.60 24.65 -12.04
CA THR A 270 -37.88 24.79 -11.32
C THR A 270 -38.89 25.63 -12.10
N MET A 271 -38.42 26.66 -12.81
CA MET A 271 -39.28 27.48 -13.67
C MET A 271 -39.74 26.73 -14.93
N ALA A 272 -38.89 25.87 -15.49
CA ALA A 272 -39.25 25.01 -16.61
C ALA A 272 -40.26 23.94 -16.19
N ASP A 273 -40.07 23.30 -15.03
CA ASP A 273 -41.02 22.33 -14.48
C ASP A 273 -42.36 22.99 -14.15
N ALA A 274 -42.35 24.17 -13.51
CA ALA A 274 -43.56 24.95 -13.24
C ALA A 274 -44.31 25.34 -14.52
N LYS A 275 -43.59 25.69 -15.58
CA LYS A 275 -44.17 25.98 -16.89
C LYS A 275 -44.75 24.75 -17.57
N THR A 276 -44.07 23.61 -17.46
CA THR A 276 -44.54 22.32 -17.99
C THR A 276 -45.82 21.88 -17.26
N MET A 277 -45.89 22.11 -15.96
CA MET A 277 -47.09 21.88 -15.14
C MET A 277 -48.25 22.82 -15.49
N SER A 278 -47.98 24.07 -15.87
CA SER A 278 -49.01 25.01 -16.33
C SER A 278 -49.46 24.79 -17.79
N ASP A 279 -48.62 24.16 -18.61
CA ASP A 279 -48.92 23.86 -20.02
C ASP A 279 -49.72 22.54 -20.19
N VAL A 280 -49.94 21.78 -19.10
CA VAL A 280 -50.95 20.70 -19.05
C VAL A 280 -52.34 21.34 -18.98
N LYS A 281 -53.02 21.40 -20.13
CA LYS A 281 -54.39 21.94 -20.26
C LYS A 281 -55.39 21.18 -19.39
N ASP A 282 -56.37 21.91 -18.87
CA ASP A 282 -57.52 21.45 -18.06
C ASP A 282 -58.43 20.38 -18.71
N ASP A 283 -58.15 19.91 -19.93
CA ASP A 283 -59.02 18.95 -20.64
C ASP A 283 -58.88 17.49 -20.17
N ASP A 284 -57.88 17.16 -19.34
CA ASP A 284 -57.68 15.78 -18.81
C ASP A 284 -58.13 15.60 -17.33
N LEU A 285 -58.69 16.63 -16.69
CA LEU A 285 -59.07 16.59 -15.28
C LEU A 285 -60.45 15.96 -15.00
N THR A 286 -61.23 15.59 -16.02
CA THR A 286 -62.55 14.95 -15.83
C THR A 286 -62.51 13.42 -15.75
N THR A 287 -61.39 12.77 -16.09
CA THR A 287 -61.31 11.29 -16.11
C THR A 287 -60.60 10.69 -14.88
N THR A 288 -59.96 11.53 -14.07
CA THR A 288 -59.11 11.12 -12.93
C THR A 288 -59.78 11.36 -11.56
N HIS A 289 -61.06 11.74 -11.52
CA HIS A 289 -61.80 11.87 -10.28
C HIS A 289 -62.60 10.61 -9.87
N ASP A 290 -62.80 9.67 -10.79
CA ASP A 290 -63.49 8.39 -10.50
C ASP A 290 -62.53 7.24 -10.13
N HIS A 291 -61.25 7.32 -10.50
CA HIS A 291 -60.27 6.27 -10.17
C HIS A 291 -59.62 6.41 -8.78
N LEU A 292 -59.77 7.55 -8.10
CA LEU A 292 -59.18 7.80 -6.78
C LEU A 292 -60.09 7.47 -5.59
N LYS A 293 -61.35 7.08 -5.82
CA LYS A 293 -62.27 6.66 -4.75
C LYS A 293 -62.23 5.16 -4.41
N MET A 294 -61.47 4.34 -5.15
CA MET A 294 -61.38 2.90 -4.87
C MET A 294 -60.13 2.44 -4.13
N HIS A 295 -59.13 3.29 -3.89
CA HIS A 295 -57.87 2.88 -3.22
C HIS A 295 -57.69 3.36 -1.77
N THR A 296 -58.67 4.05 -1.17
CA THR A 296 -58.63 4.45 0.24
C THR A 296 -59.43 3.50 1.17
N ALA A 297 -59.31 2.18 0.97
CA ALA A 297 -60.00 1.19 1.79
C ALA A 297 -59.11 0.11 2.44
N ASN A 298 -57.79 0.11 2.21
CA ASN A 298 -56.88 -0.80 2.92
C ASN A 298 -55.80 0.01 3.63
N GLY A 299 -55.83 -0.05 4.97
CA GLY A 299 -55.00 0.74 5.87
C GLY A 299 -53.59 0.21 6.01
N ASP A 300 -52.70 0.65 5.12
CA ASP A 300 -51.26 0.64 5.36
C ASP A 300 -50.80 2.10 5.48
N GLU A 301 -50.47 2.53 6.70
CA GLU A 301 -49.88 3.84 6.96
C GLU A 301 -48.43 3.88 6.43
N GLU A 302 -48.24 4.27 5.17
CA GLU A 302 -46.94 4.78 4.73
C GLU A 302 -46.71 6.17 5.36
N SER A 303 -45.71 6.23 6.25
CA SER A 303 -45.28 7.48 6.87
C SER A 303 -44.87 8.51 5.80
N PRO A 304 -45.41 9.75 5.84
CA PRO A 304 -45.11 10.79 4.85
C PRO A 304 -43.63 11.23 4.81
N ALA A 305 -42.79 10.71 5.71
CA ALA A 305 -41.34 10.92 5.71
C ALA A 305 -40.61 10.16 4.59
N VAL A 306 -41.15 9.04 4.07
CA VAL A 306 -40.49 8.22 3.03
C VAL A 306 -40.70 8.83 1.63
N ALA A 307 -41.87 9.39 1.37
CA ALA A 307 -42.16 10.15 0.14
C ALA A 307 -41.53 11.56 0.14
N ALA A 308 -41.39 12.19 1.31
CA ALA A 308 -40.67 13.48 1.42
C ALA A 308 -39.15 13.32 1.25
N ALA A 309 -38.59 12.15 1.60
CA ALA A 309 -37.16 11.86 1.41
C ALA A 309 -36.76 11.64 -0.06
N THR A 310 -37.72 11.30 -0.94
CA THR A 310 -37.50 11.22 -2.39
C THR A 310 -37.55 12.60 -3.08
N VAL A 311 -38.14 13.62 -2.43
CA VAL A 311 -38.25 15.00 -2.95
C VAL A 311 -37.20 15.94 -2.34
N ALA A 312 -36.61 15.60 -1.19
CA ALA A 312 -35.44 16.29 -0.64
C ALA A 312 -34.16 15.85 -1.36
N ALA A 313 -34.12 16.01 -2.67
CA ALA A 313 -32.93 15.81 -3.48
C ALA A 313 -31.82 16.73 -2.96
N ASN A 314 -30.72 16.12 -2.52
CA ASN A 314 -29.48 16.84 -2.38
C ASN A 314 -29.18 17.46 -3.77
N PRO A 315 -28.95 18.77 -3.91
CA PRO A 315 -28.79 19.42 -5.22
C PRO A 315 -27.64 18.85 -6.08
N ALA A 316 -26.84 17.93 -5.53
CA ALA A 316 -25.76 17.21 -6.18
C ALA A 316 -26.21 16.12 -7.18
N ASP A 317 -27.49 15.73 -7.21
CA ASP A 317 -27.98 14.69 -8.13
C ASP A 317 -28.23 15.20 -9.57
N HIS A 318 -28.27 16.52 -9.78
CA HIS A 318 -28.42 17.14 -11.11
C HIS A 318 -27.11 17.35 -11.88
N GLN A 319 -26.01 16.67 -11.52
CA GLN A 319 -24.80 16.64 -12.36
C GLN A 319 -24.82 15.47 -13.35
N THR A 320 -25.77 15.52 -14.27
CA THR A 320 -25.75 14.81 -15.55
C THR A 320 -25.45 15.82 -16.66
N MET A 321 -24.21 16.28 -16.78
CA MET A 321 -23.79 17.03 -17.98
C MET A 321 -22.32 16.82 -18.36
N ARG A 322 -22.19 16.25 -19.56
CA ARG A 322 -21.09 16.29 -20.55
C ARG A 322 -19.88 15.38 -20.36
N GLU A 323 -20.11 14.16 -20.81
CA GLU A 323 -19.17 13.34 -21.59
C GLU A 323 -18.60 14.14 -22.78
N GLU A 324 -17.28 14.23 -22.86
CA GLU A 324 -16.56 14.45 -24.12
C GLU A 324 -15.16 13.81 -24.03
N THR A 325 -15.12 12.51 -24.34
CA THR A 325 -14.01 11.66 -24.81
C THR A 325 -12.60 11.76 -24.20
N ASP A 326 -12.15 10.62 -23.67
CA ASP A 326 -10.90 10.31 -22.95
C ASP A 326 -9.56 10.68 -23.63
N TYR A 327 -9.56 11.18 -24.86
CA TYR A 327 -8.33 11.63 -25.56
C TYR A 327 -7.96 13.08 -25.26
N LEU A 328 -8.95 13.88 -24.80
CA LEU A 328 -8.80 15.32 -24.63
C LEU A 328 -7.98 15.69 -23.38
N PHE A 329 -7.82 14.78 -22.40
CA PHE A 329 -7.09 15.06 -21.16
C PHE A 329 -5.57 15.03 -21.33
N ILE A 330 -5.02 14.00 -21.99
CA ILE A 330 -3.58 13.95 -22.33
C ILE A 330 -3.23 15.14 -23.20
N GLU A 331 -4.10 15.46 -24.17
CA GLU A 331 -3.98 16.66 -25.00
C GLU A 331 -4.09 17.95 -24.18
N LYS A 332 -4.99 18.07 -23.19
CA LYS A 332 -5.10 19.23 -22.29
C LYS A 332 -3.91 19.39 -21.35
N VAL A 333 -3.35 18.30 -20.81
CA VAL A 333 -2.15 18.34 -19.95
C VAL A 333 -0.92 18.73 -20.78
N PHE A 334 -0.71 18.08 -21.93
CA PHE A 334 0.35 18.48 -22.86
C PHE A 334 0.13 19.90 -23.40
N ASN A 335 -1.12 20.34 -23.63
CA ASN A 335 -1.44 21.71 -24.03
C ASN A 335 -1.23 22.72 -22.91
N ALA A 336 -1.48 22.36 -21.65
CA ALA A 336 -1.20 23.21 -20.49
C ALA A 336 0.32 23.35 -20.25
N ILE A 337 1.07 22.26 -20.39
CA ILE A 337 2.54 22.24 -20.35
C ILE A 337 3.12 23.03 -21.54
N ALA A 338 2.57 22.85 -22.74
CA ALA A 338 2.91 23.61 -23.93
C ALA A 338 2.60 25.12 -23.80
N HIS A 339 1.45 25.47 -23.21
CA HIS A 339 1.11 26.87 -22.94
C HIS A 339 2.02 27.49 -21.87
N GLY A 340 2.40 26.73 -20.84
CA GLY A 340 3.37 27.15 -19.83
C GLY A 340 4.80 27.34 -20.38
N MET A 341 5.18 26.58 -21.42
CA MET A 341 6.47 26.71 -22.12
C MET A 341 6.46 27.66 -23.33
N SER A 342 5.33 28.32 -23.61
CA SER A 342 5.12 29.07 -24.88
C SER A 342 5.89 30.38 -25.04
N ARG A 343 6.93 30.64 -24.24
CA ARG A 343 7.82 31.78 -24.49
C ARG A 343 9.10 31.45 -25.26
N THR A 344 9.50 30.19 -25.44
CA THR A 344 10.80 29.90 -26.10
C THR A 344 10.96 28.60 -26.90
N LEU A 345 9.98 27.69 -27.01
CA LEU A 345 10.17 26.42 -27.75
C LEU A 345 8.96 26.02 -28.62
N ASP A 346 9.24 25.49 -29.82
CA ASP A 346 8.28 24.99 -30.80
C ASP A 346 7.45 23.82 -30.21
N VAL A 347 6.20 24.13 -29.87
CA VAL A 347 5.25 23.28 -29.15
C VAL A 347 4.50 22.29 -30.06
N THR A 348 4.75 22.32 -31.37
CA THR A 348 4.11 21.46 -32.36
C THR A 348 4.55 20.00 -32.21
N GLY A 349 5.84 19.78 -31.93
CA GLY A 349 6.40 18.45 -31.67
C GLY A 349 5.86 17.81 -30.38
N LEU A 350 5.65 18.62 -29.33
CA LEU A 350 5.14 18.13 -28.04
C LEU A 350 3.67 17.67 -28.15
N ARG A 351 2.85 18.39 -28.92
CA ARG A 351 1.46 18.02 -29.22
C ARG A 351 1.37 16.79 -30.11
N ALA A 352 2.25 16.66 -31.09
CA ALA A 352 2.35 15.47 -31.92
C ALA A 352 2.79 14.24 -31.10
N LEU A 353 3.75 14.42 -30.19
CA LEU A 353 4.21 13.39 -29.27
C LEU A 353 3.09 12.95 -28.31
N GLY A 354 2.34 13.88 -27.73
CA GLY A 354 1.18 13.56 -26.88
C GLY A 354 0.11 12.73 -27.62
N ARG A 355 -0.20 13.09 -28.88
CA ARG A 355 -1.14 12.33 -29.73
C ARG A 355 -0.60 10.96 -30.16
N PHE A 356 0.72 10.86 -30.40
CA PHE A 356 1.38 9.60 -30.72
C PHE A 356 1.40 8.65 -29.51
N LEU A 357 1.79 9.17 -28.33
CA LEU A 357 1.79 8.42 -27.08
C LEU A 357 0.37 7.92 -26.75
N ALA A 358 -0.65 8.77 -26.84
CA ALA A 358 -2.05 8.37 -26.62
C ALA A 358 -2.55 7.25 -27.55
N ARG A 359 -1.89 7.02 -28.70
CA ARG A 359 -2.22 5.93 -29.65
C ARG A 359 -1.50 4.62 -29.34
N LEU A 360 -0.50 4.61 -28.46
CA LEU A 360 0.22 3.38 -28.11
C LEU A 360 -0.71 2.40 -27.40
N PRO A 361 -0.67 1.10 -27.77
CA PRO A 361 -1.55 0.09 -27.19
C PRO A 361 -1.35 -0.07 -25.68
N PHE A 362 -0.13 0.18 -25.18
CA PHE A 362 0.18 0.19 -23.75
C PHE A 362 -0.52 1.34 -23.01
N ILE A 363 -0.66 2.52 -23.62
CA ILE A 363 -1.39 3.65 -23.01
C ILE A 363 -2.89 3.39 -23.03
N LYS A 364 -3.42 2.73 -24.07
CA LYS A 364 -4.81 2.24 -24.04
C LYS A 364 -5.05 1.22 -22.93
N LEU A 365 -4.14 0.27 -22.74
CA LEU A 365 -4.19 -0.72 -21.65
C LEU A 365 -4.14 -0.04 -20.27
N PHE A 366 -3.26 0.96 -20.11
CA PHE A 366 -3.16 1.81 -18.92
C PHE A 366 -4.43 2.64 -18.64
N MET A 367 -5.20 2.98 -19.68
CA MET A 367 -6.44 3.76 -19.57
C MET A 367 -7.69 2.90 -19.33
N ILE A 368 -7.65 1.57 -19.41
CA ILE A 368 -8.83 0.70 -19.21
C ILE A 368 -9.47 0.90 -17.83
N GLY A 369 -8.65 1.02 -16.77
CA GLY A 369 -9.18 1.30 -15.43
C GLY A 369 -9.71 2.73 -15.25
N SER A 370 -9.29 3.66 -16.11
CA SER A 370 -9.59 5.08 -15.98
C SER A 370 -10.98 5.47 -16.48
N THR A 371 -11.58 4.66 -17.37
CA THR A 371 -12.94 4.85 -17.89
C THR A 371 -14.01 4.22 -16.98
N TYR A 372 -13.62 3.55 -15.90
CA TYR A 372 -14.54 2.88 -14.98
C TYR A 372 -15.29 3.90 -14.12
N GLN A 373 -16.60 4.02 -14.31
CA GLN A 373 -17.46 4.96 -13.57
C GLN A 373 -17.90 4.36 -12.23
N ILE A 374 -17.09 4.58 -11.17
CA ILE A 374 -17.35 4.04 -9.82
C ILE A 374 -18.71 4.50 -9.26
N HIS A 375 -19.19 5.70 -9.60
CA HIS A 375 -20.42 6.24 -9.02
C HIS A 375 -21.71 5.62 -9.57
N ASN A 376 -21.67 4.97 -10.74
CA ASN A 376 -22.84 4.30 -11.31
C ASN A 376 -23.24 3.02 -10.55
N VAL A 377 -22.40 2.55 -9.62
CA VAL A 377 -22.64 1.34 -8.83
C VAL A 377 -23.89 1.45 -7.95
N HIS A 378 -24.33 2.67 -7.63
CA HIS A 378 -25.52 2.92 -6.82
C HIS A 378 -26.82 2.99 -7.65
N LYS A 379 -26.74 2.89 -8.99
CA LYS A 379 -27.94 2.89 -9.85
C LYS A 379 -28.61 1.52 -9.81
N GLU A 380 -29.92 1.51 -9.65
CA GLU A 380 -30.73 0.29 -9.75
C GLU A 380 -30.51 -0.38 -11.12
N GLY A 381 -30.27 -1.69 -11.11
CA GLY A 381 -29.90 -2.47 -12.30
C GLY A 381 -28.39 -2.60 -12.56
N HIS A 382 -27.52 -1.93 -11.80
CA HIS A 382 -26.08 -2.19 -11.86
C HIS A 382 -25.73 -3.53 -11.20
N LYS A 383 -24.78 -4.29 -11.77
CA LYS A 383 -24.39 -5.64 -11.30
C LYS A 383 -23.98 -5.70 -9.82
N ASP A 384 -23.43 -4.59 -9.32
CA ASP A 384 -22.90 -4.46 -7.96
C ASP A 384 -23.76 -3.54 -7.07
N TYR A 385 -25.03 -3.31 -7.44
CA TYR A 385 -25.97 -2.53 -6.65
C TYR A 385 -26.21 -3.17 -5.28
N ASN A 386 -26.13 -2.36 -4.22
CA ASN A 386 -26.40 -2.79 -2.86
C ASN A 386 -27.37 -1.82 -2.17
N ALA A 387 -28.62 -2.25 -1.99
CA ALA A 387 -29.67 -1.47 -1.35
C ALA A 387 -29.29 -1.03 0.06
N ASP A 388 -28.63 -1.90 0.85
CA ASP A 388 -28.18 -1.57 2.21
C ASP A 388 -27.25 -0.33 2.16
N MET A 389 -26.35 -0.24 1.18
CA MET A 389 -25.45 0.90 1.03
C MET A 389 -26.15 2.20 0.66
N VAL A 390 -27.15 2.14 -0.22
CA VAL A 390 -27.95 3.33 -0.59
C VAL A 390 -28.67 3.87 0.64
N THR A 391 -29.23 2.99 1.49
CA THR A 391 -29.88 3.44 2.74
C THR A 391 -28.90 4.03 3.75
N ILE A 392 -27.68 3.49 3.85
CA ILE A 392 -26.61 4.05 4.70
C ILE A 392 -26.26 5.45 4.21
N GLN A 393 -26.15 5.64 2.90
CA GLN A 393 -25.78 6.92 2.31
C GLN A 393 -26.89 7.98 2.42
N ALA A 394 -28.15 7.56 2.30
CA ALA A 394 -29.29 8.46 2.48
C ALA A 394 -29.43 8.96 3.93
N ARG A 395 -28.90 8.23 4.91
CA ARG A 395 -28.99 8.57 6.34
C ARG A 395 -27.88 9.47 6.83
N ALA A 396 -26.73 9.54 6.17
CA ALA A 396 -25.64 10.35 6.71
C ALA A 396 -25.98 11.84 6.65
N GLU A 397 -25.41 12.57 7.60
CA GLU A 397 -25.55 14.01 7.69
C GLU A 397 -24.99 14.68 6.43
N ALA A 398 -25.88 15.39 5.73
CA ALA A 398 -25.54 16.23 4.58
C ALA A 398 -24.97 17.56 5.08
N PHE A 399 -23.79 17.93 4.55
CA PHE A 399 -23.12 19.19 4.88
C PHE A 399 -23.20 20.18 3.72
N ASP A 400 -22.88 21.44 4.01
CA ASP A 400 -22.84 22.52 3.01
C ASP A 400 -21.93 22.14 1.83
N TRP A 401 -22.50 22.17 0.62
CA TRP A 401 -21.82 21.78 -0.61
C TRP A 401 -20.55 22.61 -0.87
N ARG A 402 -20.57 23.92 -0.58
CA ARG A 402 -19.41 24.79 -0.81
C ARG A 402 -18.25 24.40 0.10
N THR A 403 -18.57 24.03 1.32
CA THR A 403 -17.61 23.54 2.33
C THR A 403 -17.00 22.22 1.89
N GLU A 404 -17.82 21.23 1.53
CA GLU A 404 -17.35 19.94 1.02
C GLU A 404 -16.50 20.11 -0.26
N ARG A 405 -16.89 21.01 -1.15
CA ARG A 405 -16.12 21.32 -2.35
C ARG A 405 -14.76 21.96 -2.03
N LEU A 406 -14.67 22.77 -0.97
CA LEU A 406 -13.38 23.28 -0.50
C LEU A 406 -12.50 22.15 0.07
N PHE A 407 -13.09 21.24 0.85
CA PHE A 407 -12.39 20.06 1.36
C PHE A 407 -11.91 19.14 0.24
N SER A 408 -12.55 19.11 -0.93
CA SER A 408 -12.05 18.34 -2.07
C SER A 408 -10.62 18.72 -2.48
N TYR A 409 -10.26 20.02 -2.42
CA TYR A 409 -8.89 20.46 -2.71
C TYR A 409 -7.90 20.03 -1.62
N ALA A 410 -8.32 20.09 -0.35
CA ALA A 410 -7.51 19.63 0.76
C ALA A 410 -7.30 18.10 0.72
N GLN A 411 -8.34 17.37 0.32
CA GLN A 411 -8.30 15.92 0.17
C GLN A 411 -7.28 15.48 -0.89
N ILE A 412 -7.16 16.21 -2.00
CA ILE A 412 -6.10 15.92 -2.99
C ILE A 412 -4.71 15.97 -2.33
N CYS A 413 -4.46 16.94 -1.44
CA CYS A 413 -3.19 17.03 -0.72
C CYS A 413 -3.00 15.86 0.27
N SER A 414 -4.03 15.47 1.02
CA SER A 414 -3.94 14.31 1.92
C SER A 414 -3.77 13.00 1.16
N ALA A 415 -4.39 12.84 0.00
CA ALA A 415 -4.25 11.66 -0.86
C ALA A 415 -2.80 11.51 -1.36
N CYS A 416 -2.15 12.61 -1.74
CA CYS A 416 -0.72 12.61 -2.09
C CYS A 416 0.15 12.12 -0.92
N VAL A 417 -0.12 12.61 0.30
CA VAL A 417 0.65 12.22 1.50
C VAL A 417 0.38 10.77 1.89
N MET A 418 -0.86 10.32 1.81
CA MET A 418 -1.24 8.93 2.05
C MET A 418 -0.55 8.00 1.04
N SER A 419 -0.54 8.36 -0.24
CA SER A 419 0.14 7.58 -1.28
C SER A 419 1.66 7.52 -1.08
N PHE A 420 2.27 8.63 -0.67
CA PHE A 420 3.68 8.63 -0.32
C PHE A 420 3.99 7.72 0.87
N ALA A 421 3.17 7.78 1.93
CA ALA A 421 3.29 6.92 3.10
C ALA A 421 3.09 5.43 2.75
N HIS A 422 2.13 5.15 1.89
CA HIS A 422 1.84 3.82 1.39
C HIS A 422 3.04 3.24 0.62
N GLY A 423 3.56 3.97 -0.38
CA GLY A 423 4.69 3.51 -1.18
C GLY A 423 5.95 3.26 -0.35
N ALA A 424 6.16 4.05 0.71
CA ALA A 424 7.26 3.86 1.65
C ALA A 424 7.13 2.57 2.48
N ASN A 425 5.91 2.19 2.88
CA ASN A 425 5.67 1.00 3.69
C ASN A 425 5.60 -0.27 2.83
N ASP A 426 4.83 -0.24 1.75
CA ASP A 426 4.38 -1.45 1.07
C ASP A 426 5.37 -1.94 -0.01
N VAL A 427 6.27 -1.09 -0.50
CA VAL A 427 7.37 -1.55 -1.39
C VAL A 427 8.22 -2.64 -0.73
N ALA A 428 8.33 -2.60 0.59
CA ALA A 428 9.08 -3.58 1.37
C ALA A 428 8.49 -5.00 1.26
N ASN A 429 7.19 -5.13 1.03
CA ASN A 429 6.52 -6.43 0.95
C ASN A 429 7.07 -7.24 -0.23
N ALA A 430 7.30 -6.61 -1.38
CA ALA A 430 7.92 -7.27 -2.53
C ALA A 430 9.46 -7.16 -2.51
N MET A 431 10.00 -6.00 -2.13
CA MET A 431 11.45 -5.77 -2.24
C MET A 431 12.26 -6.35 -1.09
N GLY A 432 11.65 -6.63 0.07
CA GLY A 432 12.31 -7.23 1.23
C GLY A 432 12.86 -8.62 0.95
N PRO A 433 11.99 -9.58 0.54
CA PRO A 433 12.43 -10.90 0.12
C PRO A 433 13.39 -10.86 -1.07
N PHE A 434 13.14 -9.97 -2.04
CA PHE A 434 14.00 -9.85 -3.21
C PHE A 434 15.39 -9.30 -2.86
N ALA A 435 15.49 -8.32 -1.96
CA ALA A 435 16.76 -7.84 -1.42
C ALA A 435 17.51 -8.93 -0.65
N ALA A 436 16.79 -9.82 0.05
CA ALA A 436 17.38 -11.00 0.68
C ALA A 436 18.01 -11.95 -0.35
N ILE A 437 17.28 -12.28 -1.43
CA ILE A 437 17.75 -13.10 -2.55
C ILE A 437 19.00 -12.48 -3.18
N TYR A 438 18.95 -11.20 -3.52
CA TYR A 438 20.06 -10.47 -4.12
C TYR A 438 21.31 -10.47 -3.23
N THR A 439 21.14 -10.20 -1.93
CA THR A 439 22.26 -10.20 -0.97
C THR A 439 22.91 -11.58 -0.91
N ILE A 440 22.12 -12.63 -0.74
CA ILE A 440 22.63 -14.00 -0.61
C ILE A 440 23.33 -14.44 -1.91
N TRP A 441 22.77 -14.10 -3.07
CA TRP A 441 23.36 -14.40 -4.37
C TRP A 441 24.74 -13.74 -4.56
N GLN A 442 24.93 -12.52 -4.05
CA GLN A 442 26.21 -11.82 -4.13
C GLN A 442 27.22 -12.31 -3.08
N THR A 443 26.83 -12.40 -1.81
CA THR A 443 27.78 -12.58 -0.69
C THR A 443 27.85 -14.02 -0.17
N SER A 444 26.93 -14.90 -0.57
CA SER A 444 26.77 -16.26 -0.03
C SER A 444 26.60 -16.35 1.49
N SER A 445 26.20 -15.25 2.12
CA SER A 445 25.99 -15.16 3.56
C SER A 445 24.65 -14.52 3.87
N VAL A 446 23.97 -15.01 4.91
CA VAL A 446 22.77 -14.37 5.43
C VAL A 446 23.19 -13.16 6.29
N ALA A 447 23.47 -12.03 5.64
CA ALA A 447 23.86 -10.80 6.34
C ALA A 447 22.66 -10.17 7.05
N SER A 448 22.82 -9.83 8.34
CA SER A 448 21.79 -9.22 9.20
C SER A 448 21.53 -7.74 8.89
N LYS A 449 22.45 -7.06 8.21
CA LYS A 449 22.27 -5.72 7.62
C LYS A 449 22.89 -5.69 6.24
N SER A 450 22.16 -5.19 5.25
CA SER A 450 22.67 -5.01 3.90
C SER A 450 22.01 -3.77 3.30
N ASN A 451 22.80 -2.88 2.72
CA ASN A 451 22.25 -1.72 2.04
C ASN A 451 21.43 -2.19 0.82
N VAL A 452 20.14 -1.87 0.77
CA VAL A 452 19.25 -2.20 -0.36
C VAL A 452 19.59 -1.26 -1.52
N PRO A 453 20.06 -1.77 -2.67
CA PRO A 453 20.34 -0.93 -3.81
C PRO A 453 19.08 -0.21 -4.33
N ILE A 454 19.22 1.05 -4.73
CA ILE A 454 18.11 1.89 -5.20
C ILE A 454 17.40 1.27 -6.41
N TRP A 455 18.13 0.60 -7.31
CA TRP A 455 17.51 -0.03 -8.49
C TRP A 455 16.47 -1.10 -8.12
N ILE A 456 16.63 -1.78 -6.96
CA ILE A 456 15.65 -2.73 -6.46
C ILE A 456 14.35 -2.00 -6.13
N LEU A 457 14.44 -0.89 -5.40
CA LEU A 457 13.29 -0.06 -5.05
C LEU A 457 12.61 0.54 -6.30
N VAL A 458 13.38 0.88 -7.34
CA VAL A 458 12.84 1.35 -8.62
C VAL A 458 12.00 0.26 -9.31
N VAL A 459 12.45 -1.00 -9.31
CA VAL A 459 11.67 -2.12 -9.87
C VAL A 459 10.37 -2.32 -9.08
N GLY A 460 10.43 -2.28 -7.75
CA GLY A 460 9.25 -2.37 -6.89
C GLY A 460 8.27 -1.22 -7.12
N GLY A 461 8.76 0.02 -7.13
CA GLY A 461 7.96 1.21 -7.42
C GLY A 461 7.29 1.11 -8.80
N ALA A 462 8.03 0.74 -9.84
CA ALA A 462 7.47 0.57 -11.19
C ALA A 462 6.37 -0.50 -11.24
N GLY A 463 6.54 -1.62 -10.53
CA GLY A 463 5.52 -2.66 -10.39
C GLY A 463 4.23 -2.13 -9.75
N ILE A 464 4.36 -1.41 -8.63
CA ILE A 464 3.23 -0.78 -7.93
C ILE A 464 2.44 0.16 -8.86
N VAL A 465 3.13 1.04 -9.59
CA VAL A 465 2.47 1.97 -10.52
C VAL A 465 1.75 1.22 -11.65
N CYS A 466 2.36 0.19 -12.21
CA CYS A 466 1.75 -0.62 -13.26
C CYS A 466 0.50 -1.37 -12.76
N GLY A 467 0.57 -1.95 -11.56
CA GLY A 467 -0.55 -2.66 -10.93
C GLY A 467 -1.76 -1.79 -10.71
N LEU A 468 -1.53 -0.60 -10.13
CA LEU A 468 -2.57 0.38 -9.90
C LEU A 468 -3.30 0.75 -11.18
N ALA A 469 -2.55 1.07 -12.23
CA ALA A 469 -3.13 1.55 -13.47
C ALA A 469 -3.97 0.49 -14.20
N LEU A 470 -3.57 -0.78 -14.13
CA LEU A 470 -4.24 -1.86 -14.85
C LEU A 470 -5.41 -2.48 -14.07
N TYR A 471 -5.25 -2.72 -12.76
CA TYR A 471 -6.24 -3.45 -11.96
C TYR A 471 -6.83 -2.66 -10.79
N GLY A 472 -6.26 -1.51 -10.42
CA GLY A 472 -6.67 -0.75 -9.23
C GLY A 472 -8.12 -0.29 -9.24
N HIS A 473 -8.74 -0.13 -10.41
CA HIS A 473 -10.14 0.30 -10.53
C HIS A 473 -11.15 -0.66 -9.88
N LYS A 474 -10.85 -1.97 -9.83
CA LYS A 474 -11.75 -2.97 -9.24
C LYS A 474 -11.83 -2.82 -7.73
N ILE A 475 -10.70 -2.55 -7.10
CA ILE A 475 -10.58 -2.47 -5.65
C ILE A 475 -11.01 -1.08 -5.13
N MET A 476 -10.67 0.00 -5.85
CA MET A 476 -11.13 1.36 -5.51
C MET A 476 -12.64 1.45 -5.33
N ARG A 477 -13.40 0.66 -6.11
CA ARG A 477 -14.85 0.57 -6.01
C ARG A 477 -15.32 -0.02 -4.68
N VAL A 478 -14.77 -1.16 -4.29
CA VAL A 478 -15.22 -1.94 -3.13
C VAL A 478 -15.02 -1.14 -1.85
N LEU A 479 -13.82 -0.60 -1.62
CA LEU A 479 -13.52 0.11 -0.38
C LEU A 479 -14.05 1.55 -0.36
N GLY A 480 -14.20 2.18 -1.52
CA GLY A 480 -14.69 3.55 -1.62
C GLY A 480 -16.21 3.66 -1.41
N CYS A 481 -16.97 2.63 -1.80
CA CYS A 481 -18.42 2.71 -1.87
C CYS A 481 -19.18 1.70 -1.00
N GLU A 482 -18.53 0.66 -0.43
CA GLU A 482 -19.25 -0.44 0.23
C GLU A 482 -19.11 -0.50 1.77
N VAL A 483 -18.28 0.34 2.39
CA VAL A 483 -18.05 0.31 3.86
C VAL A 483 -18.81 1.39 4.62
N ALA A 484 -18.63 2.66 4.22
CA ALA A 484 -19.27 3.81 4.85
C ALA A 484 -19.37 4.96 3.82
N GLN A 485 -20.19 5.98 4.11
CA GLN A 485 -20.28 7.15 3.23
C GLN A 485 -19.07 8.07 3.38
N LEU A 486 -18.35 8.26 2.27
CA LEU A 486 -17.14 9.07 2.21
C LEU A 486 -17.37 10.37 1.42
N THR A 487 -17.69 11.44 2.14
CA THR A 487 -17.63 12.83 1.62
C THR A 487 -16.19 13.35 1.60
N CYS A 488 -15.93 14.50 0.96
CA CYS A 488 -14.57 15.05 0.84
C CYS A 488 -13.92 15.36 2.20
N ALA A 489 -14.68 15.94 3.12
CA ALA A 489 -14.19 16.26 4.46
C ALA A 489 -13.88 15.00 5.30
N ARG A 490 -14.73 13.97 5.16
CA ARG A 490 -14.55 12.64 5.76
C ARG A 490 -13.30 11.95 5.20
N GLY A 491 -13.16 11.92 3.87
CA GLY A 491 -12.02 11.31 3.17
C GLY A 491 -10.68 11.97 3.52
N PHE A 492 -10.63 13.31 3.58
CA PHE A 492 -9.44 14.04 4.03
C PHE A 492 -8.95 13.55 5.40
N ALA A 493 -9.87 13.41 6.36
CA ALA A 493 -9.53 13.00 7.72
C ALA A 493 -9.04 11.54 7.77
N VAL A 494 -9.68 10.63 7.01
CA VAL A 494 -9.29 9.22 6.87
C VAL A 494 -7.86 9.12 6.31
N GLU A 495 -7.59 9.82 5.21
CA GLU A 495 -6.29 9.80 4.54
C GLU A 495 -5.17 10.35 5.44
N LEU A 496 -5.38 11.52 6.06
CA LEU A 496 -4.37 12.12 6.94
C LEU A 496 -4.08 11.24 8.16
N SER A 497 -5.13 10.70 8.79
CA SER A 497 -4.98 9.87 9.99
C SER A 497 -4.29 8.55 9.67
N THR A 498 -4.67 7.91 8.56
CA THR A 498 -4.02 6.68 8.09
C THR A 498 -2.56 6.93 7.72
N ALA A 499 -2.27 7.98 6.95
CA ALA A 499 -0.90 8.32 6.55
C ALA A 499 0.00 8.55 7.77
N THR A 500 -0.53 9.20 8.81
CA THR A 500 0.19 9.42 10.07
C THR A 500 0.55 8.10 10.75
N VAL A 501 -0.41 7.18 10.91
CA VAL A 501 -0.16 5.87 11.53
C VAL A 501 0.83 5.04 10.73
N VAL A 502 0.66 4.98 9.41
CA VAL A 502 1.54 4.23 8.50
C VAL A 502 2.97 4.78 8.54
N MET A 503 3.15 6.10 8.58
CA MET A 503 4.48 6.69 8.69
C MET A 503 5.13 6.46 10.05
N VAL A 504 4.37 6.53 11.15
CA VAL A 504 4.88 6.16 12.50
C VAL A 504 5.37 4.70 12.50
N ALA A 505 4.58 3.80 11.93
CA ALA A 505 4.93 2.39 11.81
C ALA A 505 6.16 2.18 10.93
N SER A 506 6.21 2.84 9.77
CA SER A 506 7.35 2.79 8.84
C SER A 506 8.64 3.29 9.48
N TYR A 507 8.58 4.42 10.19
CA TYR A 507 9.70 4.95 10.98
C TYR A 507 10.16 3.96 12.06
N SER A 508 9.21 3.34 12.78
CA SER A 508 9.49 2.29 13.76
C SER A 508 10.03 1.01 13.11
N GLY A 509 9.93 0.89 11.78
CA GLY A 509 10.30 -0.32 11.04
C GLY A 509 9.35 -1.47 11.32
N LEU A 510 8.08 -1.21 11.65
CA LEU A 510 7.03 -2.21 11.82
C LEU A 510 6.27 -2.37 10.50
N PRO A 511 6.25 -3.56 9.88
CA PRO A 511 5.46 -3.78 8.68
C PRO A 511 3.98 -3.85 9.07
N VAL A 512 3.27 -2.75 8.81
CA VAL A 512 1.82 -2.63 9.05
C VAL A 512 1.04 -2.88 7.77
N SER A 513 -0.24 -3.19 7.94
CA SER A 513 -1.19 -3.26 6.83
C SER A 513 -1.86 -1.90 6.64
N THR A 514 -1.57 -1.25 5.51
CA THR A 514 -2.20 0.00 5.09
C THR A 514 -3.71 -0.19 4.93
N THR A 515 -4.14 -1.28 4.30
CA THR A 515 -5.55 -1.67 4.12
C THR A 515 -6.31 -1.79 5.43
N GLN A 516 -5.72 -2.41 6.46
CA GLN A 516 -6.34 -2.47 7.79
C GLN A 516 -6.46 -1.10 8.43
N THR A 517 -5.39 -0.31 8.34
CA THR A 517 -5.31 1.03 8.93
C THR A 517 -6.39 1.95 8.33
N VAL A 518 -6.52 1.96 6.99
CA VAL A 518 -7.55 2.73 6.27
C VAL A 518 -8.95 2.26 6.66
N THR A 519 -9.18 0.93 6.67
CA THR A 519 -10.49 0.36 7.01
C THR A 519 -10.91 0.76 8.44
N GLY A 520 -9.99 0.72 9.39
CA GLY A 520 -10.23 1.16 10.77
C GLY A 520 -10.64 2.64 10.85
N ALA A 521 -9.98 3.51 10.07
CA ALA A 521 -10.34 4.92 9.97
C ALA A 521 -11.72 5.12 9.31
N ILE A 522 -12.03 4.40 8.22
CA ILE A 522 -13.33 4.48 7.53
C ILE A 522 -14.47 4.04 8.46
N VAL A 523 -14.31 2.92 9.16
CA VAL A 523 -15.31 2.41 10.12
C VAL A 523 -15.55 3.44 11.22
N ALA A 524 -14.49 4.03 11.79
CA ALA A 524 -14.62 5.05 12.83
C ALA A 524 -15.34 6.31 12.32
N VAL A 525 -15.07 6.74 11.09
CA VAL A 525 -15.79 7.86 10.48
C VAL A 525 -17.27 7.53 10.24
N GLY A 526 -17.58 6.31 9.79
CA GLY A 526 -18.97 5.87 9.62
C GLY A 526 -19.75 5.82 10.94
N CYS A 527 -19.11 5.47 12.05
CA CYS A 527 -19.73 5.46 13.38
C CYS A 527 -20.22 6.84 13.85
N PHE A 528 -19.71 7.95 13.28
CA PHE A 528 -20.22 9.30 13.58
C PHE A 528 -21.63 9.55 13.03
N GLU A 529 -22.11 8.74 12.09
CA GLU A 529 -23.49 8.71 11.59
C GLU A 529 -24.36 7.70 12.38
N GLY A 530 -23.82 7.15 13.48
CA GLY A 530 -24.43 6.10 14.28
C GLY A 530 -23.97 4.69 13.88
N LEU A 531 -24.37 3.67 14.65
CA LEU A 531 -24.00 2.27 14.38
C LEU A 531 -24.52 1.75 13.03
N ARG A 532 -25.57 2.36 12.49
CA ARG A 532 -26.11 2.05 11.17
C ARG A 532 -25.42 2.82 10.03
N GLY A 533 -24.44 3.67 10.33
CA GLY A 533 -23.61 4.38 9.35
C GLY A 533 -22.49 3.53 8.74
N VAL A 534 -22.32 2.29 9.22
CA VAL A 534 -21.30 1.34 8.77
C VAL A 534 -21.96 0.07 8.26
N ASN A 535 -21.50 -0.41 7.12
CA ASN A 535 -21.86 -1.73 6.62
C ASN A 535 -21.04 -2.82 7.35
N TRP A 536 -21.57 -3.30 8.47
CA TRP A 536 -20.90 -4.33 9.29
C TRP A 536 -20.70 -5.66 8.58
N LYS A 537 -21.58 -6.02 7.64
CA LYS A 537 -21.41 -7.23 6.82
C LYS A 537 -20.15 -7.13 5.97
N MET A 538 -19.92 -5.98 5.34
CA MET A 538 -18.73 -5.73 4.54
C MET A 538 -17.47 -5.65 5.41
N ALA A 539 -17.53 -4.91 6.52
CA ALA A 539 -16.40 -4.82 7.45
C ALA A 539 -15.96 -6.19 7.98
N LEU A 540 -16.92 -7.07 8.33
CA LEU A 540 -16.64 -8.43 8.76
C LEU A 540 -16.06 -9.29 7.63
N LYS A 541 -16.58 -9.19 6.40
CA LYS A 541 -16.05 -9.90 5.22
C LYS A 541 -14.59 -9.52 4.96
N ILE A 542 -14.25 -8.25 5.07
CA ILE A 542 -12.89 -7.73 4.94
C ILE A 542 -11.99 -8.32 6.05
N PHE A 543 -12.46 -8.30 7.31
CA PHE A 543 -11.72 -8.87 8.43
C PHE A 543 -11.44 -10.37 8.27
N ILE A 544 -12.45 -11.15 7.88
CA ILE A 544 -12.29 -12.59 7.59
C ILE A 544 -11.31 -12.79 6.44
N GLY A 545 -11.38 -11.96 5.39
CA GLY A 545 -10.44 -11.98 4.28
C GLY A 545 -8.99 -11.81 4.72
N TRP A 546 -8.71 -10.95 5.72
CA TRP A 546 -7.36 -10.75 6.25
C TRP A 546 -6.81 -11.98 6.97
N VAL A 547 -7.65 -12.65 7.77
CA VAL A 547 -7.26 -13.88 8.50
C VAL A 547 -7.02 -15.02 7.53
N LEU A 548 -7.96 -15.23 6.59
CA LEU A 548 -7.84 -16.27 5.58
C LEU A 548 -6.63 -16.06 4.66
N THR A 549 -6.33 -14.81 4.28
CA THR A 549 -5.15 -14.49 3.47
C THR A 549 -3.88 -15.03 4.10
N LEU A 550 -3.66 -14.77 5.39
CA LEU A 550 -2.46 -15.23 6.09
C LEU A 550 -2.35 -16.76 6.12
N LEU A 551 -3.46 -17.46 6.34
CA LEU A 551 -3.48 -18.92 6.35
C LEU A 551 -3.22 -19.49 4.96
N VAL A 552 -3.94 -19.02 3.95
CA VAL A 552 -3.83 -19.51 2.57
C VAL A 552 -2.42 -19.31 2.04
N THR A 553 -1.81 -18.15 2.29
CA THR A 553 -0.46 -17.84 1.77
C THR A 553 0.62 -18.60 2.52
N ALA A 554 0.46 -18.83 3.83
CA ALA A 554 1.35 -19.70 4.59
C ALA A 554 1.32 -21.14 4.07
N PHE A 555 0.13 -21.73 3.86
CA PHE A 555 0.02 -23.09 3.33
C PHE A 555 0.49 -23.19 1.87
N LEU A 556 0.12 -22.22 1.03
CA LEU A 556 0.53 -22.19 -0.37
C LEU A 556 2.05 -22.08 -0.51
N CYS A 557 2.68 -21.18 0.25
CA CYS A 557 4.13 -21.04 0.24
C CYS A 557 4.84 -22.26 0.85
N ALA A 558 4.30 -22.84 1.92
CA ALA A 558 4.83 -24.07 2.48
C ALA A 558 4.81 -25.20 1.45
N GLY A 559 3.69 -25.41 0.76
CA GLY A 559 3.57 -26.41 -0.31
C GLY A 559 4.53 -26.15 -1.48
N LEU A 560 4.60 -24.90 -1.96
CA LEU A 560 5.52 -24.52 -3.03
C LEU A 560 6.99 -24.72 -2.64
N THR A 561 7.34 -24.33 -1.41
CA THR A 561 8.70 -24.49 -0.87
C THR A 561 9.03 -25.97 -0.70
N SER A 562 8.10 -26.78 -0.20
CA SER A 562 8.30 -28.23 -0.07
C SER A 562 8.47 -28.90 -1.42
N LEU A 563 7.69 -28.51 -2.43
CA LEU A 563 7.85 -29.00 -3.80
C LEU A 563 9.21 -28.60 -4.39
N ALA A 564 9.70 -27.39 -4.10
CA ALA A 564 10.97 -26.91 -4.62
C ALA A 564 12.18 -27.56 -3.93
N VAL A 565 12.16 -27.63 -2.60
CA VAL A 565 13.28 -28.11 -1.76
C VAL A 565 13.32 -29.65 -1.72
N TYR A 566 12.18 -30.31 -1.64
CA TYR A 566 12.09 -31.77 -1.55
C TYR A 566 11.69 -32.44 -2.88
N ALA A 567 11.85 -31.73 -4.01
CA ALA A 567 11.64 -32.31 -5.33
C ALA A 567 12.47 -33.60 -5.48
N PRO A 568 11.90 -34.68 -6.06
CA PRO A 568 12.64 -35.89 -6.33
C PRO A 568 13.78 -35.57 -7.32
N ASN A 569 14.99 -35.57 -6.80
CA ASN A 569 16.22 -35.39 -7.57
C ASN A 569 16.85 -36.75 -7.87
N LYS A 570 17.64 -36.83 -8.94
CA LYS A 570 18.45 -38.04 -9.18
C LYS A 570 19.26 -38.37 -7.92
N PRO A 571 19.21 -39.62 -7.39
CA PRO A 571 19.91 -40.01 -6.18
C PRO A 571 21.38 -39.59 -6.24
N GLY A 572 21.86 -38.90 -5.21
CA GLY A 572 23.23 -38.40 -5.12
C GLY A 572 23.48 -36.97 -5.58
N VAL A 573 22.59 -36.31 -6.33
CA VAL A 573 22.86 -34.93 -6.81
C VAL A 573 22.49 -33.85 -5.78
N TYR A 574 21.29 -33.93 -5.17
CA TYR A 574 20.83 -32.95 -4.18
C TYR A 574 21.69 -32.95 -2.92
N ASP A 575 21.99 -34.17 -2.52
CA ASP A 575 22.86 -34.56 -1.44
C ASP A 575 24.27 -33.96 -1.60
N THR A 576 24.85 -34.11 -2.80
CA THR A 576 26.11 -33.47 -3.15
C THR A 576 25.98 -31.95 -3.13
N VAL A 577 25.04 -31.33 -3.84
CA VAL A 577 24.93 -29.85 -3.92
C VAL A 577 24.69 -29.19 -2.56
N TYR A 578 23.85 -29.79 -1.70
CA TYR A 578 23.61 -29.31 -0.34
C TYR A 578 24.87 -29.41 0.51
N VAL A 579 25.59 -30.54 0.44
CA VAL A 579 26.82 -30.76 1.20
C VAL A 579 27.98 -29.93 0.68
N THR A 580 28.18 -29.86 -0.64
CA THR A 580 29.16 -28.97 -1.30
C THR A 580 28.87 -27.52 -0.97
N GLY A 581 27.61 -27.08 -0.99
CA GLY A 581 27.21 -25.73 -0.63
C GLY A 581 27.48 -25.40 0.84
N ARG A 582 27.11 -26.32 1.74
CA ARG A 582 27.35 -26.21 3.19
C ARG A 582 28.85 -26.23 3.52
N LEU A 583 29.62 -27.13 2.90
CA LEU A 583 31.07 -27.19 3.04
C LEU A 583 31.73 -25.92 2.51
N ASN A 584 31.35 -25.44 1.32
CA ASN A 584 31.91 -24.21 0.75
C ASN A 584 31.61 -22.99 1.63
N SER A 585 30.40 -22.89 2.21
CA SER A 585 30.09 -21.77 3.12
C SER A 585 30.90 -21.84 4.41
N LEU A 586 31.04 -23.04 5.00
CA LEU A 586 31.83 -23.27 6.20
C LEU A 586 33.31 -22.97 5.96
N VAL A 587 33.89 -23.45 4.85
CA VAL A 587 35.27 -23.17 4.44
C VAL A 587 35.49 -21.68 4.19
N ASN A 588 34.56 -21.01 3.50
CA ASN A 588 34.67 -19.56 3.26
C ASN A 588 34.60 -18.75 4.56
N ASN A 589 33.80 -19.19 5.54
CA ASN A 589 33.76 -18.57 6.87
C ASN A 589 35.10 -18.73 7.61
N VAL A 590 35.70 -19.93 7.56
CA VAL A 590 37.04 -20.18 8.12
C VAL A 590 38.08 -19.26 7.46
N VAL A 591 38.11 -19.21 6.12
CA VAL A 591 39.04 -18.34 5.38
C VAL A 591 38.84 -16.87 5.76
N ARG A 592 37.59 -16.42 5.94
CA ARG A 592 37.28 -15.05 6.35
C ARG A 592 37.77 -14.74 7.76
N GLU A 593 37.62 -15.66 8.70
CA GLU A 593 38.14 -15.48 10.07
C GLU A 593 39.67 -15.47 10.12
N VAL A 594 40.33 -16.36 9.37
CA VAL A 594 41.79 -16.43 9.30
C VAL A 594 42.38 -15.19 8.62
N ASN A 595 41.73 -14.69 7.56
CA ASN A 595 42.15 -13.46 6.91
C ASN A 595 41.85 -12.20 7.75
N GLY A 596 40.75 -12.21 8.52
CA GLY A 596 40.37 -11.12 9.43
C GLY A 596 41.27 -10.99 10.66
N THR A 597 42.02 -12.03 11.01
CA THR A 597 42.94 -12.07 12.16
C THR A 597 44.40 -11.78 11.79
N ASN A 598 44.68 -11.27 10.59
CA ASN A 598 46.06 -11.05 10.09
C ASN A 598 46.97 -12.29 10.27
N ARG A 599 46.40 -13.50 10.16
CA ARG A 599 47.07 -14.79 10.37
C ARG A 599 47.64 -15.04 11.77
N VAL A 600 47.27 -14.24 12.77
CA VAL A 600 47.60 -14.48 14.19
C VAL A 600 46.31 -14.89 14.91
N LEU A 601 46.13 -16.18 15.13
CA LEU A 601 44.96 -16.71 15.84
C LEU A 601 45.25 -16.71 17.35
N PRO A 602 44.59 -15.87 18.17
CA PRO A 602 44.70 -16.00 19.62
C PRO A 602 44.03 -17.30 20.07
N ALA A 603 44.71 -18.05 20.95
CA ALA A 603 44.16 -19.26 21.55
C ALA A 603 43.12 -18.90 22.64
N PRO A 604 42.01 -19.66 22.79
CA PRO A 604 41.27 -20.41 21.77
C PRO A 604 40.19 -19.53 21.10
N ASN A 605 40.21 -19.42 19.77
CA ASN A 605 39.12 -18.79 19.01
C ASN A 605 37.91 -19.75 18.96
N THR A 606 36.96 -19.52 19.86
CA THR A 606 35.73 -20.32 20.05
C THR A 606 34.88 -20.42 18.79
N THR A 607 34.89 -19.39 17.94
CA THR A 607 34.11 -19.33 16.69
C THR A 607 34.68 -20.25 15.61
N LEU A 608 36.01 -20.26 15.47
CA LEU A 608 36.72 -21.15 14.55
C LEU A 608 36.52 -22.62 14.93
N THR A 609 36.65 -22.92 16.24
CA THR A 609 36.44 -24.27 16.79
C THR A 609 35.00 -24.77 16.56
N ALA A 610 33.99 -23.91 16.75
CA ALA A 610 32.59 -24.25 16.47
C ALA A 610 32.34 -24.54 14.98
N THR A 611 32.97 -23.77 14.09
CA THR A 611 32.87 -23.95 12.64
C THR A 611 33.50 -25.29 12.21
N LEU A 612 34.67 -25.64 12.75
CA LEU A 612 35.34 -26.91 12.48
C LEU A 612 34.57 -28.13 13.01
N ASN A 613 33.96 -28.02 14.20
CA ASN A 613 33.08 -29.06 14.73
C ASN A 613 31.82 -29.27 13.87
N SER A 614 31.26 -28.20 13.30
CA SER A 614 30.17 -28.30 12.31
C SER A 614 30.59 -29.00 11.03
N ILE A 615 31.82 -28.78 10.57
CA ILE A 615 32.39 -29.49 9.41
C ILE A 615 32.52 -30.99 9.71
N ASN A 616 33.10 -31.35 10.86
CA ASN A 616 33.32 -32.75 11.24
C ASN A 616 32.00 -33.53 11.43
N SER A 617 31.00 -32.92 12.08
CA SER A 617 29.68 -33.54 12.26
C SER A 617 28.92 -33.74 10.93
N THR A 618 29.02 -32.78 10.01
CA THR A 618 28.42 -32.88 8.66
C THR A 618 29.05 -34.00 7.83
N LEU A 619 30.35 -34.26 7.99
CA LEU A 619 31.05 -35.36 7.32
C LEU A 619 30.75 -36.72 7.95
N THR A 620 30.65 -36.77 9.29
CA THR A 620 30.40 -38.00 10.03
C THR A 620 29.01 -38.56 9.71
N SER A 621 28.00 -37.69 9.62
CA SER A 621 26.64 -38.08 9.19
C SER A 621 26.63 -38.63 7.76
N TYR A 622 27.52 -38.14 6.89
CA TYR A 622 27.63 -38.58 5.50
C TYR A 622 28.39 -39.90 5.31
N SER A 623 29.44 -40.14 6.09
CA SER A 623 30.16 -41.42 6.05
C SER A 623 29.23 -42.60 6.41
N LYS A 624 28.20 -42.35 7.23
CA LYS A 624 27.16 -43.32 7.58
C LYS A 624 26.13 -43.54 6.46
N GLY A 625 26.02 -42.64 5.49
CA GLY A 625 24.99 -42.63 4.44
C GLY A 625 25.35 -43.26 3.08
N LYS A 626 26.58 -43.78 2.88
CA LYS A 626 27.06 -44.38 1.61
C LYS A 626 26.93 -43.47 0.36
N VAL A 627 26.98 -42.15 0.49
CA VAL A 627 27.00 -41.22 -0.66
C VAL A 627 28.46 -40.85 -1.01
N LYS A 628 28.89 -41.07 -2.26
CA LYS A 628 30.24 -40.73 -2.74
C LYS A 628 30.35 -39.24 -3.08
N LEU A 629 31.16 -38.49 -2.32
CA LEU A 629 31.52 -37.10 -2.64
C LEU A 629 32.45 -37.02 -3.87
N PRO A 630 32.34 -35.99 -4.72
CA PRO A 630 33.26 -35.77 -5.85
C PRO A 630 34.71 -35.54 -5.39
N ARG A 631 35.69 -36.12 -6.10
CA ARG A 631 37.13 -36.05 -5.76
C ARG A 631 37.68 -34.63 -5.54
N LYS A 632 37.18 -33.62 -6.26
CA LYS A 632 37.65 -32.22 -6.14
C LYS A 632 37.33 -31.60 -4.77
N GLU A 633 36.22 -32.01 -4.14
CA GLU A 633 35.79 -31.45 -2.85
C GLU A 633 36.53 -32.11 -1.69
N MET A 634 36.87 -33.40 -1.84
CA MET A 634 37.80 -34.11 -0.94
C MET A 634 39.20 -33.47 -0.93
N ASP A 635 39.67 -32.96 -2.07
CA ASP A 635 40.98 -32.32 -2.20
C ASP A 635 41.01 -30.93 -1.54
N LEU A 636 39.94 -30.13 -1.74
CA LEU A 636 39.77 -28.85 -1.02
C LEU A 636 39.71 -29.06 0.50
N PHE A 637 39.05 -30.14 0.93
CA PHE A 637 38.93 -30.53 2.33
C PHE A 637 40.26 -31.02 2.91
N SER A 638 41.03 -31.85 2.18
CA SER A 638 42.37 -32.25 2.59
C SER A 638 43.26 -31.02 2.82
N ARG A 639 43.16 -30.01 1.96
CA ARG A 639 43.90 -28.74 2.12
C ARG A 639 43.42 -27.93 3.33
N ALA A 640 42.12 -27.82 3.57
CA ALA A 640 41.58 -27.11 4.74
C ALA A 640 41.94 -27.81 6.07
N PHE A 641 41.87 -29.15 6.10
CA PHE A 641 42.26 -29.97 7.25
C PHE A 641 43.77 -29.94 7.49
N THR A 642 44.57 -29.89 6.41
CA THR A 642 46.02 -29.69 6.49
C THR A 642 46.35 -28.31 7.07
N VAL A 643 45.63 -27.25 6.67
CA VAL A 643 45.79 -25.91 7.26
C VAL A 643 45.38 -25.92 8.74
N TYR A 644 44.27 -26.56 9.11
CA TYR A 644 43.85 -26.70 10.51
C TYR A 644 44.92 -27.41 11.34
N ASN A 645 45.36 -28.58 10.90
CA ASN A 645 46.44 -29.31 11.56
C ASN A 645 47.71 -28.46 11.62
N GLN A 646 48.11 -27.76 10.56
CA GLN A 646 49.28 -26.89 10.61
C GLN A 646 49.14 -25.74 11.62
N THR A 647 47.93 -25.23 11.85
CA THR A 647 47.67 -24.20 12.87
C THR A 647 47.51 -24.73 14.30
N THR A 648 47.09 -25.98 14.50
CA THR A 648 47.00 -26.63 15.84
C THR A 648 48.24 -27.45 16.20
N SER A 649 49.06 -27.83 15.23
CA SER A 649 50.34 -28.55 15.39
C SER A 649 51.51 -27.62 15.69
N VAL A 650 51.27 -26.32 15.87
CA VAL A 650 52.16 -25.50 16.70
C VAL A 650 51.84 -25.88 18.14
N THR A 651 52.23 -27.09 18.52
CA THR A 651 52.17 -27.59 19.90
C THR A 651 53.59 -27.74 20.38
N ILE A 652 53.95 -26.98 21.42
CA ILE A 652 54.37 -27.46 22.75
C ILE A 652 54.51 -26.23 23.62
#